data_AF-A0A938NJX1-F1
#
_entry.id   AF-A0A938NJX1-F1
#
_cell.length_a   1.000
_cell.length_b   1.000
_cell.length_c   1.000
_cell.angle_alpha   90.00
_cell.angle_beta   90.00
_cell.angle_gamma   90.00
#
_symmetry.space_group_name_H-M   'P 1'
#
loop_
_entity.id
_entity.type
_entity.pdbx_description
1 polymer ?
#
loop_
_entity_poly.entity_id
_entity_poly.type
_entity_poly.pdbx_seq_one_letter_code
_entity_poly.pdbx_strand_id
1 'polypeptide(L)'
;MERLNSIEDFKNLRTFLSKEIFRPDKDRVRICCGTACTATGSGNVVRVFEEEISKKGLELEIVKTGCQGLCQKGPVMKAEPYGYFFQRVKQDTVKEIISTTYSAGFPVRSLLYRTTFLEKPIEVMEEVPFYKKQMRIALRNNGRIDPCNIYHSIAVGGYSAAEIMFSSMSPKQVIEEVKRANLRGRGGAGFPAGAKWMHTKRAPGDVKIVIANGDEGDPGAFMDRSIMEGDPQSLLEGMLICAYAIGAHYGFIYVRHEYPLAVKNLKIAIKQAEELGLLGENILGTGFDFTVYIREGAGAFVCGEATALVASIEGNRGFPHARPPRVSEPGGGPWGYPSNLNNVETYTCVPAIIEKGADWFLSIGTEGSPGTKVFALTGKVKNTGLVEVPMGITLREIIFDIGGGIINNKKFKTVQTGGPSGGCIPEQYLDLPIDFDSLWKVGSMMGSGGIVVMDEDNCMVDVAKFFLSFTQSESCGKCPPCRIGTYQMLQILEKITSGNGEEGDIEKLERLAEIISAGSLCGLGQGAPNPVLTTIRYFRDEYEEHIKEKYCRAKVCSGMGVFVISQSECIRCGLCKSACAYDAVVERRDRYFIARDYCTKCKACYYACPVDAVKIRKQAYVILEEEFKMPPERIEIIERRAGMTLKGVLESKPYKIVTTTKDRWIADAIKVMSENNVSGIFIVDENGKLEGVFTERDIVQCVVNKISLEHETVKNIMRHDITTFDPSMKISTAIMIASKKKIRHLPVVEGDKIVGMVTFRDLVSYLLPEICYMAEVTY
;
A
#
# COMPACT_ATOMS: atom_id res chain seq x y z
N MET A 1 -17.44 26.06 35.73
CA MET A 1 -18.35 24.97 35.32
C MET A 1 -18.75 24.26 36.60
N GLU A 2 -20.03 23.99 36.81
CA GLU A 2 -20.43 23.18 37.97
C GLU A 2 -20.07 21.73 37.67
N ARG A 3 -19.35 21.09 38.60
CA ARG A 3 -19.01 19.67 38.52
C ARG A 3 -20.29 18.85 38.64
N LEU A 4 -20.52 17.93 37.72
CA LEU A 4 -21.67 17.02 37.77
C LEU A 4 -21.44 15.96 38.86
N ASN A 5 -22.44 15.75 39.70
CA ASN A 5 -22.35 14.84 40.84
C ASN A 5 -23.32 13.65 40.75
N SER A 6 -24.08 13.55 39.66
CA SER A 6 -24.96 12.41 39.41
C SER A 6 -25.09 12.14 37.91
N ILE A 7 -25.45 10.89 37.58
CA ILE A 7 -25.75 10.48 36.21
C ILE A 7 -26.98 11.25 35.68
N GLU A 8 -27.96 11.53 36.54
CA GLU A 8 -29.18 12.25 36.15
C GLU A 8 -28.88 13.71 35.78
N ASP A 9 -27.97 14.37 36.51
CA ASP A 9 -27.51 15.73 36.16
C ASP A 9 -26.83 15.74 34.77
N PHE A 10 -25.99 14.74 34.50
CA PHE A 10 -25.37 14.60 33.19
C PHE A 10 -26.41 14.38 32.08
N LYS A 11 -27.39 13.51 32.31
CA LYS A 11 -28.47 13.23 31.35
C LYS A 11 -29.31 14.48 31.06
N ASN A 12 -29.60 15.28 32.08
CA ASN A 12 -30.29 16.57 31.95
C ASN A 12 -29.45 17.56 31.14
N LEU A 13 -28.16 17.68 31.45
CA LEU A 13 -27.23 18.52 30.70
C LEU A 13 -27.15 18.10 29.22
N ARG A 14 -26.97 16.81 28.93
CA ARG A 14 -26.92 16.30 27.56
C ARG A 14 -28.21 16.61 26.79
N THR A 15 -29.36 16.37 27.43
CA THR A 15 -30.67 16.64 26.82
C THR A 15 -30.84 18.13 26.50
N PHE A 16 -30.43 19.02 27.42
CA PHE A 16 -30.43 20.45 27.20
C PHE A 16 -29.49 20.86 26.05
N LEU A 17 -28.23 20.42 26.08
CA LEU A 17 -27.24 20.77 25.06
C LEU A 17 -27.59 20.22 23.67
N SER A 18 -28.21 19.05 23.57
CA SER A 18 -28.66 18.49 22.29
C SER A 18 -29.73 19.34 21.58
N LYS A 19 -30.43 20.19 22.34
CA LYS A 19 -31.45 21.11 21.82
C LYS A 19 -30.89 22.51 21.56
N GLU A 20 -29.98 22.98 22.41
CA GLU A 20 -29.45 24.35 22.37
C GLU A 20 -28.20 24.50 21.50
N ILE A 21 -27.35 23.49 21.44
CA ILE A 21 -26.14 23.49 20.62
C ILE A 21 -26.48 22.87 19.27
N PHE A 22 -25.93 23.46 18.21
CA PHE A 22 -26.13 23.02 16.83
C PHE A 22 -27.57 23.11 16.30
N ARG A 23 -28.34 24.10 16.77
CA ARG A 23 -29.69 24.37 16.26
C ARG A 23 -29.73 24.44 14.71
N PRO A 24 -30.67 23.73 14.03
CA PRO A 24 -30.70 23.63 12.57
C PRO A 24 -30.98 24.94 11.83
N ASP A 25 -31.66 25.88 12.48
CA ASP A 25 -32.07 27.19 11.94
C ASP A 25 -30.97 28.25 12.02
N LYS A 26 -29.86 27.97 12.71
CA LYS A 26 -28.77 28.92 12.92
C LYS A 26 -27.72 28.79 11.82
N ASP A 27 -27.39 29.91 11.18
CA ASP A 27 -26.28 30.00 10.24
C ASP A 27 -24.97 29.60 10.91
N ARG A 28 -24.29 28.61 10.32
CA ARG A 28 -23.03 28.09 10.83
C ARG A 28 -22.07 27.78 9.71
N VAL A 29 -20.80 28.05 9.95
CA VAL A 29 -19.68 27.59 9.13
C VAL A 29 -18.81 26.61 9.92
N ARG A 30 -18.59 25.42 9.35
CA ARG A 30 -17.70 24.40 9.91
C ARG A 30 -16.42 24.34 9.10
N ILE A 31 -15.33 24.86 9.64
CA ILE A 31 -14.05 24.98 8.95
C ILE A 31 -13.11 23.88 9.44
N CYS A 32 -12.49 23.13 8.52
CA CYS A 32 -11.52 22.10 8.88
C CYS A 32 -10.20 22.74 9.35
N CYS A 33 -9.81 22.46 10.60
CA CYS A 33 -8.60 22.94 11.25
C CYS A 33 -7.64 21.80 11.64
N GLY A 34 -7.84 20.59 11.11
CA GLY A 34 -6.86 19.50 11.24
C GLY A 34 -5.53 19.85 10.55
N THR A 35 -4.46 19.13 10.90
CA THR A 35 -3.08 19.47 10.49
C THR A 35 -2.92 19.83 9.01
N ALA A 36 -3.50 19.02 8.11
CA ALA A 36 -3.39 19.21 6.66
C ALA A 36 -4.05 20.52 6.19
N CYS A 37 -5.25 20.83 6.69
CA CYS A 37 -5.94 22.07 6.32
C CYS A 37 -5.24 23.30 6.92
N THR A 38 -4.71 23.17 8.14
CA THR A 38 -3.90 24.21 8.78
C THR A 38 -2.63 24.49 7.97
N ALA A 39 -1.94 23.46 7.48
CA ALA A 39 -0.79 23.61 6.60
C ALA A 39 -1.14 24.31 5.27
N THR A 40 -2.36 24.13 4.76
CA THR A 40 -2.86 24.83 3.57
C THR A 40 -3.50 26.20 3.85
N GLY A 41 -3.44 26.70 5.10
CA GLY A 41 -3.86 28.06 5.45
C GLY A 41 -5.27 28.22 6.02
N SER A 42 -5.89 27.16 6.58
CA SER A 42 -7.23 27.27 7.18
C SER A 42 -7.30 28.29 8.34
N GLY A 43 -6.22 28.50 9.09
CA GLY A 43 -6.17 29.52 10.15
C GLY A 43 -6.41 30.94 9.63
N ASN A 44 -5.89 31.27 8.43
CA ASN A 44 -6.16 32.56 7.79
C ASN A 44 -7.62 32.67 7.34
N VAL A 45 -8.20 31.58 6.85
CA VAL A 45 -9.62 31.52 6.47
C VAL A 45 -10.50 31.82 7.70
N VAL A 46 -10.25 31.15 8.83
CA VAL A 46 -10.97 31.39 10.10
C VAL A 46 -10.87 32.85 10.52
N ARG A 47 -9.65 33.44 10.52
CA ARG A 47 -9.44 34.83 10.91
C ARG A 47 -10.24 35.80 10.04
N VAL A 48 -10.24 35.61 8.72
CA VAL A 48 -10.99 36.49 7.80
C VAL A 48 -12.50 36.33 7.99
N PHE A 49 -13.01 35.13 8.30
CA PHE A 49 -14.41 34.96 8.70
C PHE A 49 -14.73 35.76 9.97
N GLU A 50 -13.92 35.62 11.03
CA GLU A 50 -14.10 36.35 12.30
C GLU A 50 -14.12 37.88 12.08
N GLU A 51 -13.22 38.40 11.25
CA GLU A 51 -13.16 39.83 10.89
C GLU A 51 -14.39 40.31 10.12
N GLU A 52 -14.81 39.58 9.08
CA GLU A 52 -15.93 39.99 8.22
C GLU A 52 -17.29 39.87 8.93
N ILE A 53 -17.46 38.87 9.79
CA ILE A 53 -18.64 38.74 10.66
C ILE A 53 -18.74 39.93 11.60
N SER A 54 -17.63 40.29 12.26
CA SER A 54 -17.57 41.42 13.18
C SER A 54 -17.87 42.76 12.48
N LYS A 55 -17.36 42.96 11.26
CA LYS A 55 -17.61 44.18 10.47
C LYS A 55 -19.06 44.34 10.02
N LYS A 56 -19.72 43.23 9.67
CA LYS A 56 -21.09 43.24 9.12
C LYS A 56 -22.18 43.02 10.18
N GLY A 57 -21.81 42.68 11.42
CA GLY A 57 -22.76 42.35 12.49
C GLY A 57 -23.62 41.13 12.18
N LEU A 58 -23.06 40.13 11.48
CA LEU A 58 -23.79 38.92 11.10
C LEU A 58 -23.84 37.93 12.27
N GLU A 59 -24.97 37.26 12.46
CA GLU A 59 -25.10 36.17 13.43
C GLU A 59 -24.67 34.82 12.81
N LEU A 60 -23.38 34.69 12.49
CA LEU A 60 -22.80 33.46 11.92
C LEU A 60 -21.90 32.75 12.93
N GLU A 61 -22.22 31.50 13.25
CA GLU A 61 -21.42 30.67 14.15
C GLU A 61 -20.23 30.03 13.42
N ILE A 62 -19.00 30.19 13.93
CA ILE A 62 -17.82 29.49 13.40
C ILE A 62 -17.48 28.31 14.30
N VAL A 63 -17.44 27.11 13.72
CA VAL A 63 -16.94 25.90 14.39
C VAL A 63 -15.63 25.46 13.76
N LYS A 64 -14.56 25.48 14.57
CA LYS A 64 -13.21 25.06 14.18
C LYS A 64 -13.12 23.54 14.35
N THR A 65 -13.37 22.82 13.28
CA THR A 65 -13.51 21.34 13.33
C THR A 65 -12.18 20.60 13.18
N GLY A 66 -12.15 19.34 13.60
CA GLY A 66 -11.08 18.40 13.26
C GLY A 66 -10.98 18.05 11.76
N CYS A 67 -10.13 17.08 11.41
CA CYS A 67 -9.95 16.65 10.02
C CYS A 67 -11.26 16.12 9.41
N GLN A 68 -11.71 16.69 8.29
CA GLN A 68 -12.93 16.23 7.60
C GLN A 68 -12.70 15.07 6.61
N GLY A 69 -11.45 14.72 6.31
CA GLY A 69 -11.08 13.57 5.49
C GLY A 69 -10.41 13.94 4.17
N LEU A 70 -11.01 14.78 3.32
CA LEU A 70 -10.51 15.08 1.96
C LEU A 70 -9.32 16.07 1.97
N CYS A 71 -8.13 15.59 2.37
CA CYS A 71 -6.93 16.40 2.54
C CYS A 71 -6.42 17.03 1.22
N GLN A 72 -6.51 16.33 0.09
CA GLN A 72 -6.02 16.83 -1.21
C GLN A 72 -6.71 18.13 -1.68
N LYS A 73 -7.88 18.43 -1.12
CA LYS A 73 -8.71 19.58 -1.48
C LYS A 73 -8.87 20.58 -0.32
N GLY A 74 -8.01 20.48 0.71
CA GLY A 74 -7.97 21.43 1.82
C GLY A 74 -7.60 22.87 1.39
N PRO A 75 -7.96 23.89 2.19
CA PRO A 75 -8.93 23.85 3.29
C PRO A 75 -10.36 23.53 2.81
N VAL A 76 -11.08 22.69 3.55
CA VAL A 76 -12.48 22.34 3.29
C VAL A 76 -13.40 22.88 4.37
N MET A 77 -14.65 23.19 4.03
CA MET A 77 -15.66 23.64 4.98
C MET A 77 -17.08 23.24 4.58
N LYS A 78 -17.98 23.19 5.57
CA LYS A 78 -19.43 22.99 5.39
C LYS A 78 -20.18 24.25 5.82
N ALA A 79 -21.06 24.74 4.96
CA ALA A 79 -21.94 25.87 5.25
C ALA A 79 -23.35 25.37 5.57
N GLU A 80 -23.81 25.63 6.79
CA GLU A 80 -25.14 25.30 7.31
C GLU A 80 -25.99 26.59 7.37
N PRO A 81 -27.32 26.53 7.16
CA PRO A 81 -28.15 25.31 7.07
C PRO A 81 -28.18 24.63 5.70
N TYR A 82 -27.70 25.28 4.64
CA TYR A 82 -27.81 24.80 3.26
C TYR A 82 -27.11 23.45 2.98
N GLY A 83 -26.10 23.10 3.77
CA GLY A 83 -25.33 21.86 3.61
C GLY A 83 -24.23 21.93 2.56
N TYR A 84 -23.94 23.11 1.99
CA TYR A 84 -22.95 23.28 0.94
C TYR A 84 -21.55 22.89 1.42
N PHE A 85 -20.85 22.08 0.62
CA PHE A 85 -19.47 21.67 0.85
C PHE A 85 -18.53 22.43 -0.07
N PHE A 86 -17.63 23.22 0.52
CA PHE A 86 -16.63 23.98 -0.20
C PHE A 86 -15.25 23.38 -0.02
N GLN A 87 -14.49 23.33 -1.12
CA GLN A 87 -13.11 22.85 -1.17
C GLN A 87 -12.16 23.97 -1.62
N ARG A 88 -10.87 23.82 -1.27
CA ARG A 88 -9.78 24.74 -1.63
C ARG A 88 -10.09 26.19 -1.25
N VAL A 89 -10.75 26.38 -0.12
CA VAL A 89 -11.16 27.70 0.35
C VAL A 89 -9.92 28.51 0.69
N LYS A 90 -9.86 29.73 0.17
CA LYS A 90 -8.78 30.69 0.43
C LYS A 90 -9.33 31.90 1.15
N GLN A 91 -8.46 32.63 1.83
CA GLN A 91 -8.80 33.88 2.51
C GLN A 91 -9.54 34.87 1.60
N ASP A 92 -9.16 34.96 0.32
CA ASP A 92 -9.74 35.91 -0.63
C ASP A 92 -11.19 35.54 -1.04
N THR A 93 -11.54 34.26 -0.93
CA THR A 93 -12.88 33.75 -1.28
C THR A 93 -13.90 33.88 -0.13
N VAL A 94 -13.45 34.20 1.10
CA VAL A 94 -14.33 34.30 2.28
C VAL A 94 -15.41 35.37 2.10
N LYS A 95 -15.06 36.53 1.53
CA LYS A 95 -16.01 37.61 1.28
C LYS A 95 -17.11 37.19 0.33
N GLU A 96 -16.77 36.46 -0.72
CA GLU A 96 -17.71 35.90 -1.70
C GLU A 96 -18.62 34.85 -1.05
N ILE A 97 -18.09 33.99 -0.17
CA ILE A 97 -18.89 33.02 0.58
C ILE A 97 -19.91 33.72 1.47
N ILE A 98 -19.50 34.75 2.22
CA ILE A 98 -20.40 35.51 3.08
C ILE A 98 -21.52 36.16 2.27
N SER A 99 -21.18 36.86 1.18
CA SER A 99 -22.20 37.54 0.37
C SER A 99 -23.11 36.58 -0.40
N THR A 100 -22.55 35.52 -0.99
CA THR A 100 -23.29 34.65 -1.91
C THR A 100 -24.07 33.59 -1.14
N THR A 101 -23.45 32.98 -0.13
CA THR A 101 -24.06 31.88 0.61
C THR A 101 -24.88 32.37 1.78
N TYR A 102 -24.30 33.16 2.69
CA TYR A 102 -25.01 33.58 3.89
C TYR A 102 -25.96 34.76 3.64
N SER A 103 -25.63 35.70 2.74
CA SER A 103 -26.55 36.80 2.41
C SER A 103 -27.56 36.50 1.30
N ALA A 104 -27.22 35.62 0.34
CA ALA A 104 -28.09 35.35 -0.82
C ALA A 104 -28.58 33.89 -0.95
N GLY A 105 -28.11 32.96 -0.11
CA GLY A 105 -28.58 31.56 -0.10
C GLY A 105 -28.02 30.66 -1.20
N PHE A 106 -27.09 31.14 -2.02
CA PHE A 106 -26.53 30.40 -3.16
C PHE A 106 -25.12 29.86 -2.87
N PRO A 107 -24.73 28.70 -3.44
CA PRO A 107 -23.39 28.19 -3.28
C PRO A 107 -22.39 28.96 -4.15
N VAL A 108 -21.17 29.15 -3.65
CA VAL A 108 -20.06 29.65 -4.46
C VAL A 108 -19.61 28.54 -5.42
N ARG A 109 -20.11 28.58 -6.66
CA ARG A 109 -19.96 27.51 -7.66
C ARG A 109 -18.49 27.12 -7.94
N SER A 110 -17.56 28.08 -7.88
CA SER A 110 -16.13 27.86 -8.09
C SER A 110 -15.49 26.97 -7.02
N LEU A 111 -16.04 26.96 -5.80
CA LEU A 111 -15.55 26.22 -4.64
C LEU A 111 -16.20 24.85 -4.45
N LEU A 112 -17.25 24.53 -5.20
CA LEU A 112 -17.92 23.23 -5.13
C LEU A 112 -17.05 22.11 -5.72
N TYR A 113 -17.31 20.88 -5.27
CA TYR A 113 -16.61 19.70 -5.77
C TYR A 113 -17.02 19.39 -7.21
N ARG A 114 -16.04 19.03 -8.05
CA ARG A 114 -16.27 18.51 -9.41
C ARG A 114 -15.10 17.63 -9.84
N THR A 115 -15.38 16.56 -10.59
CA THR A 115 -14.34 15.67 -11.14
C THR A 115 -13.59 16.36 -12.27
N THR A 116 -14.35 16.98 -13.17
CA THR A 116 -13.85 17.73 -14.32
C THR A 116 -14.51 19.11 -14.38
N PHE A 117 -13.93 20.05 -15.14
CA PHE A 117 -14.50 21.39 -15.28
C PHE A 117 -15.86 21.40 -15.99
N LEU A 118 -16.12 20.39 -16.83
CA LEU A 118 -17.32 20.25 -17.66
C LEU A 118 -18.52 19.65 -16.91
N GLU A 119 -18.27 18.92 -15.82
CA GLU A 119 -19.32 18.29 -15.03
C GLU A 119 -20.06 19.28 -14.13
N LYS A 120 -21.33 18.96 -13.83
CA LYS A 120 -22.10 19.69 -12.82
C LYS A 120 -21.41 19.53 -11.46
N PRO A 121 -21.20 20.64 -10.72
CA PRO A 121 -20.62 20.54 -9.39
C PRO A 121 -21.57 19.83 -8.42
N ILE A 122 -20.99 19.14 -7.45
CA ILE A 122 -21.68 18.53 -6.33
C ILE A 122 -21.72 19.54 -5.19
N GLU A 123 -22.93 19.80 -4.70
CA GLU A 123 -23.20 20.83 -3.69
C GLU A 123 -23.00 20.32 -2.27
N VAL A 124 -23.44 19.09 -1.99
CA VAL A 124 -23.50 18.54 -0.64
C VAL A 124 -22.39 17.51 -0.40
N MET A 125 -21.81 17.50 0.80
CA MET A 125 -20.69 16.64 1.17
C MET A 125 -21.00 15.14 0.97
N GLU A 126 -22.19 14.72 1.35
CA GLU A 126 -22.63 13.31 1.36
C GLU A 126 -22.73 12.71 -0.05
N GLU A 127 -22.89 13.56 -1.08
CA GLU A 127 -22.94 13.15 -2.49
C GLU A 127 -21.57 13.06 -3.15
N VAL A 128 -20.53 13.66 -2.55
CA VAL A 128 -19.17 13.62 -3.09
C VAL A 128 -18.67 12.17 -3.08
N PRO A 129 -18.13 11.64 -4.20
CA PRO A 129 -17.68 10.24 -4.29
C PRO A 129 -16.75 9.80 -3.16
N PHE A 130 -15.90 10.73 -2.68
CA PHE A 130 -14.99 10.49 -1.57
C PHE A 130 -15.70 10.10 -0.26
N TYR A 131 -16.88 10.66 0.03
CA TYR A 131 -17.61 10.39 1.27
C TYR A 131 -18.73 9.36 1.12
N LYS A 132 -19.29 9.22 -0.09
CA LYS A 132 -20.48 8.42 -0.37
C LYS A 132 -20.42 6.95 0.08
N LYS A 133 -19.25 6.32 -0.02
CA LYS A 133 -19.02 4.92 0.40
C LYS A 133 -18.49 4.78 1.83
N GLN A 134 -18.27 5.88 2.56
CA GLN A 134 -17.74 5.82 3.91
C GLN A 134 -18.82 5.50 4.94
N MET A 135 -18.46 4.74 5.96
CA MET A 135 -19.26 4.52 7.16
C MET A 135 -18.43 4.93 8.37
N ARG A 136 -18.77 6.07 8.97
CA ARG A 136 -17.95 6.67 10.04
C ARG A 136 -18.42 6.26 11.43
N ILE A 137 -17.60 5.46 12.12
CA ILE A 137 -17.77 5.05 13.51
C ILE A 137 -16.67 5.72 14.36
N ALA A 138 -15.40 5.50 14.02
CA ALA A 138 -14.27 6.10 14.73
C ALA A 138 -14.15 7.60 14.45
N LEU A 139 -14.45 8.05 13.23
CA LEU A 139 -14.41 9.46 12.81
C LEU A 139 -15.78 10.16 12.87
N ARG A 140 -16.76 9.60 13.59
CA ARG A 140 -18.17 10.05 13.57
C ARG A 140 -18.40 11.52 13.92
N ASN A 141 -17.55 12.09 14.79
CA ASN A 141 -17.67 13.50 15.22
C ASN A 141 -16.68 14.43 14.50
N ASN A 142 -15.71 13.88 13.78
CA ASN A 142 -14.77 14.68 13.00
C ASN A 142 -15.51 15.47 11.92
N GLY A 143 -15.32 16.79 11.90
CA GLY A 143 -16.06 17.70 11.03
C GLY A 143 -17.39 18.21 11.61
N ARG A 144 -17.81 17.72 12.79
CA ARG A 144 -19.07 18.12 13.46
C ARG A 144 -18.86 18.90 14.75
N ILE A 145 -17.74 18.72 15.44
CA ILE A 145 -17.48 19.36 16.73
C ILE A 145 -16.26 20.26 16.68
N ASP A 146 -16.15 21.16 17.67
CA ASP A 146 -14.88 21.81 17.98
C ASP A 146 -14.17 20.91 19.00
N PRO A 147 -12.96 20.38 18.70
CA PRO A 147 -12.26 19.46 19.59
C PRO A 147 -11.88 20.08 20.94
N CYS A 148 -11.85 21.42 21.03
CA CYS A 148 -11.54 22.15 22.27
C CYS A 148 -12.79 22.53 23.07
N ASN A 149 -13.98 22.06 22.68
CA ASN A 149 -15.24 22.34 23.38
C ASN A 149 -15.98 21.05 23.73
N ILE A 150 -15.87 20.60 24.98
CA ILE A 150 -16.56 19.41 25.49
C ILE A 150 -18.09 19.44 25.28
N TYR A 151 -18.72 20.62 25.35
CA TYR A 151 -20.17 20.72 25.16
C TYR A 151 -20.60 20.40 23.74
N HIS A 152 -19.74 20.66 22.73
CA HIS A 152 -20.01 20.23 21.35
C HIS A 152 -20.02 18.69 21.26
N SER A 153 -19.11 18.02 21.96
CA SER A 153 -19.07 16.55 22.02
C SER A 153 -20.33 16.00 22.70
N ILE A 154 -20.70 16.52 23.87
CA ILE A 154 -21.91 16.10 24.61
C ILE A 154 -23.17 16.33 23.76
N ALA A 155 -23.28 17.48 23.09
CA ALA A 155 -24.44 17.82 22.25
C ALA A 155 -24.66 16.82 21.10
N VAL A 156 -23.59 16.23 20.55
CA VAL A 156 -23.68 15.21 19.49
C VAL A 156 -23.71 13.78 20.03
N GLY A 157 -23.84 13.59 21.34
CA GLY A 157 -23.99 12.29 21.99
C GLY A 157 -22.73 11.74 22.67
N GLY A 158 -21.64 12.51 22.81
CA GLY A 158 -20.48 12.09 23.58
C GLY A 158 -20.82 11.76 25.04
N TYR A 159 -20.16 10.76 25.62
CA TYR A 159 -20.40 10.23 26.97
C TYR A 159 -21.75 9.51 27.16
N SER A 160 -22.53 9.30 26.10
CA SER A 160 -23.77 8.52 26.17
C SER A 160 -23.53 7.05 26.50
N ALA A 161 -22.42 6.48 26.03
CA ALA A 161 -22.07 5.10 26.37
C ALA A 161 -21.61 4.98 27.82
N ALA A 162 -20.91 6.00 28.35
CA ALA A 162 -20.56 6.06 29.77
C ALA A 162 -21.81 6.16 30.65
N GLU A 163 -22.81 6.95 30.27
CA GLU A 163 -24.11 7.00 30.96
C GLU A 163 -24.81 5.63 31.00
N ILE A 164 -24.91 4.95 29.84
CA ILE A 164 -25.51 3.61 29.74
C ILE A 164 -24.75 2.63 30.63
N MET A 165 -23.42 2.64 30.55
CA MET A 165 -22.55 1.79 31.33
C MET A 165 -22.80 1.96 32.83
N PHE A 166 -22.69 3.18 33.36
CA PHE A 166 -22.84 3.43 34.80
C PHE A 166 -24.27 3.18 35.30
N SER A 167 -25.29 3.36 34.45
CA SER A 167 -26.69 3.19 34.84
C SER A 167 -27.16 1.73 34.82
N SER A 168 -26.62 0.91 33.93
CA SER A 168 -27.27 -0.35 33.54
C SER A 168 -26.36 -1.55 33.32
N MET A 169 -25.03 -1.37 33.32
CA MET A 169 -24.09 -2.45 33.03
C MET A 169 -23.11 -2.67 34.17
N SER A 170 -22.98 -3.92 34.60
CA SER A 170 -21.86 -4.33 35.45
C SER A 170 -20.54 -4.38 34.64
N PRO A 171 -19.36 -4.29 35.30
CA PRO A 171 -18.07 -4.40 34.61
C PRO A 171 -17.93 -5.66 33.77
N LYS A 172 -18.52 -6.79 34.23
CA LYS A 172 -18.52 -8.06 33.50
C LYS A 172 -19.35 -8.00 32.21
N GLN A 173 -20.52 -7.36 32.25
CA GLN A 173 -21.38 -7.20 31.07
C GLN A 173 -20.69 -6.33 30.01
N VAL A 174 -19.98 -5.28 30.40
CA VAL A 174 -19.19 -4.45 29.47
C VAL A 174 -18.14 -5.29 28.74
N ILE A 175 -17.37 -6.11 29.46
CA ILE A 175 -16.36 -7.00 28.85
C ILE A 175 -17.00 -7.99 27.88
N GLU A 176 -18.11 -8.63 28.27
CA GLU A 176 -18.79 -9.59 27.40
C GLU A 176 -19.39 -8.92 26.16
N GLU A 177 -19.90 -7.69 26.27
CA GLU A 177 -20.45 -6.98 25.11
C GLU A 177 -19.35 -6.62 24.10
N VAL A 178 -18.21 -6.09 24.56
CA VAL A 178 -17.06 -5.79 23.69
C VAL A 178 -16.46 -7.07 23.09
N LYS A 179 -16.47 -8.17 23.85
CA LYS A 179 -16.02 -9.48 23.37
C LYS A 179 -16.98 -10.07 22.35
N ARG A 180 -18.30 -9.95 22.55
CA ARG A 180 -19.36 -10.37 21.63
C ARG A 180 -19.29 -9.60 20.31
N ALA A 181 -19.00 -8.30 20.37
CA ALA A 181 -18.78 -7.46 19.19
C ALA A 181 -17.56 -7.90 18.36
N ASN A 182 -16.69 -8.78 18.90
CA ASN A 182 -15.47 -9.28 18.26
C ASN A 182 -14.60 -8.14 17.68
N LEU A 183 -14.53 -7.01 18.40
CA LEU A 183 -13.68 -5.89 18.01
C LEU A 183 -12.21 -6.33 17.99
N ARG A 184 -11.60 -6.34 16.80
CA ARG A 184 -10.17 -6.61 16.63
C ARG A 184 -9.36 -5.33 16.77
N GLY A 185 -8.25 -5.41 17.50
CA GLY A 185 -7.36 -4.27 17.74
C GLY A 185 -6.88 -3.62 16.44
N ARG A 186 -7.10 -2.31 16.32
CA ARG A 186 -6.88 -1.54 15.09
C ARG A 186 -5.43 -1.08 14.85
N GLY A 187 -4.53 -1.33 15.79
CA GLY A 187 -3.09 -1.05 15.65
C GLY A 187 -2.29 -2.08 14.83
N GLY A 188 -2.94 -2.87 13.96
CA GLY A 188 -2.28 -3.79 13.03
C GLY A 188 -2.39 -5.28 13.33
N ALA A 189 -2.09 -5.72 14.55
CA ALA A 189 -2.05 -7.15 14.87
C ALA A 189 -3.43 -7.85 14.90
N GLY A 190 -4.53 -7.09 14.99
CA GLY A 190 -5.88 -7.64 14.94
C GLY A 190 -6.25 -8.56 16.12
N PHE A 191 -5.60 -8.47 17.27
CA PHE A 191 -5.96 -9.28 18.44
C PHE A 191 -7.34 -8.85 19.02
N PRO A 192 -8.23 -9.78 19.42
CA PRO A 192 -9.55 -9.43 19.95
C PRO A 192 -9.47 -8.58 21.24
N ALA A 193 -10.06 -7.39 21.21
CA ALA A 193 -10.01 -6.41 22.30
C ALA A 193 -10.69 -6.93 23.57
N GLY A 194 -11.91 -7.48 23.47
CA GLY A 194 -12.62 -8.03 24.62
C GLY A 194 -11.88 -9.18 25.33
N ALA A 195 -11.17 -10.02 24.56
CA ALA A 195 -10.31 -11.05 25.13
C ALA A 195 -9.12 -10.45 25.89
N LYS A 196 -8.52 -9.36 25.36
CA LYS A 196 -7.44 -8.63 26.03
C LYS A 196 -7.91 -8.00 27.35
N TRP A 197 -9.11 -7.42 27.35
CA TRP A 197 -9.73 -6.81 28.53
C TRP A 197 -10.00 -7.86 29.61
N MET A 198 -10.57 -9.00 29.21
CA MET A 198 -10.80 -10.13 30.10
C MET A 198 -9.49 -10.67 30.71
N HIS A 199 -8.43 -10.74 29.92
CA HIS A 199 -7.12 -11.17 30.42
C HIS A 199 -6.59 -10.19 31.48
N THR A 200 -6.59 -8.89 31.19
CA THR A 200 -6.16 -7.87 32.18
C THR A 200 -7.03 -7.88 33.44
N LYS A 201 -8.36 -8.06 33.31
CA LYS A 201 -9.27 -8.13 34.48
C LYS A 201 -8.93 -9.31 35.40
N ARG A 202 -8.59 -10.46 34.82
CA ARG A 202 -8.27 -11.70 35.55
C ARG A 202 -6.87 -11.71 36.17
N ALA A 203 -5.98 -10.83 35.72
CA ALA A 203 -4.64 -10.73 36.27
C ALA A 203 -4.71 -10.38 37.77
N PRO A 204 -3.89 -11.03 38.62
CA PRO A 204 -3.87 -10.74 40.05
C PRO A 204 -3.30 -9.34 40.31
N GLY A 205 -3.76 -8.71 41.38
CA GLY A 205 -3.38 -7.36 41.77
C GLY A 205 -4.55 -6.37 41.69
N ASP A 206 -4.57 -5.45 42.65
CA ASP A 206 -5.63 -4.45 42.80
C ASP A 206 -5.43 -3.27 41.84
N VAL A 207 -4.17 -2.95 41.53
CA VAL A 207 -3.82 -1.87 40.60
C VAL A 207 -3.71 -2.40 39.18
N LYS A 208 -4.50 -1.80 38.28
CA LYS A 208 -4.48 -2.04 36.84
C LYS A 208 -4.40 -0.72 36.10
N ILE A 209 -3.82 -0.72 34.90
CA ILE A 209 -3.58 0.49 34.11
C ILE A 209 -4.22 0.36 32.73
N VAL A 210 -4.83 1.43 32.22
CA VAL A 210 -5.32 1.54 30.84
C VAL A 210 -4.31 2.35 30.02
N ILE A 211 -3.95 1.89 28.82
CA ILE A 211 -2.98 2.57 27.96
C ILE A 211 -3.58 2.71 26.56
N ALA A 212 -3.65 3.94 26.06
CA ALA A 212 -3.90 4.26 24.66
C ALA A 212 -2.58 4.50 23.93
N ASN A 213 -2.31 3.66 22.94
CA ASN A 213 -1.16 3.79 22.06
C ASN A 213 -1.52 4.69 20.86
N GLY A 214 -1.03 5.94 20.90
CA GLY A 214 -1.08 6.91 19.82
C GLY A 214 0.30 7.16 19.17
N ASP A 215 1.23 6.21 19.27
CA ASP A 215 2.51 6.22 18.56
C ASP A 215 2.32 5.75 17.11
N GLU A 216 1.55 6.52 16.35
CA GLU A 216 1.24 6.27 14.93
C GLU A 216 2.47 6.57 14.06
N GLY A 217 3.47 5.69 14.12
CA GLY A 217 4.77 5.85 13.48
C GLY A 217 4.79 5.62 11.97
N ASP A 218 3.81 4.90 11.42
CA ASP A 218 3.79 4.44 10.03
C ASP A 218 3.82 5.61 9.03
N PRO A 219 4.76 5.63 8.06
CA PRO A 219 4.76 6.64 7.02
C PRO A 219 3.43 6.65 6.24
N GLY A 220 2.80 7.81 6.17
CA GLY A 220 1.52 7.99 5.49
C GLY A 220 0.28 7.66 6.35
N ALA A 221 0.44 7.20 7.59
CA ALA A 221 -0.66 7.03 8.55
C ALA A 221 -0.89 8.32 9.38
N PHE A 222 -2.15 8.67 9.60
CA PHE A 222 -2.56 9.85 10.38
C PHE A 222 -4.01 9.77 10.90
N MET A 223 -4.54 8.56 11.04
CA MET A 223 -5.90 8.31 11.52
C MET A 223 -6.01 8.53 13.03
N ASP A 224 -5.08 8.00 13.83
CA ASP A 224 -5.06 8.18 15.28
C ASP A 224 -4.79 9.64 15.62
N ARG A 225 -3.88 10.28 14.88
CA ARG A 225 -3.69 11.73 14.94
C ARG A 225 -5.01 12.47 14.79
N SER A 226 -5.78 12.11 13.78
CA SER A 226 -7.01 12.84 13.44
C SER A 226 -8.12 12.63 14.48
N ILE A 227 -8.12 11.50 15.19
CA ILE A 227 -9.00 11.28 16.34
C ILE A 227 -8.52 12.13 17.52
N MET A 228 -7.25 12.09 17.90
CA MET A 228 -6.74 12.87 19.04
C MET A 228 -6.82 14.39 18.81
N GLU A 229 -6.65 14.85 17.57
CA GLU A 229 -6.81 16.26 17.20
C GLU A 229 -8.27 16.67 17.07
N GLY A 230 -9.15 15.80 16.56
CA GLY A 230 -10.50 16.15 16.10
C GLY A 230 -11.65 15.74 17.02
N ASP A 231 -11.47 14.67 17.78
CA ASP A 231 -12.45 14.12 18.72
C ASP A 231 -11.77 13.43 19.92
N PRO A 232 -10.99 14.18 20.73
CA PRO A 232 -10.30 13.61 21.89
C PRO A 232 -11.27 13.05 22.94
N GLN A 233 -12.50 13.55 23.01
CA GLN A 233 -13.49 13.11 24.00
C GLN A 233 -13.95 11.67 23.76
N SER A 234 -14.12 11.24 22.50
CA SER A 234 -14.46 9.84 22.20
C SER A 234 -13.37 8.84 22.62
N LEU A 235 -12.09 9.24 22.54
CA LEU A 235 -10.99 8.44 23.05
C LEU A 235 -11.07 8.30 24.57
N LEU A 236 -11.28 9.42 25.29
CA LEU A 236 -11.40 9.43 26.74
C LEU A 236 -12.58 8.59 27.23
N GLU A 237 -13.74 8.69 26.56
CA GLU A 237 -14.91 7.86 26.85
C GLU A 237 -14.61 6.36 26.67
N GLY A 238 -13.95 5.97 25.57
CA GLY A 238 -13.55 4.59 25.34
C GLY A 238 -12.56 4.05 26.38
N MET A 239 -11.62 4.89 26.82
CA MET A 239 -10.69 4.55 27.91
C MET A 239 -11.40 4.42 29.25
N LEU A 240 -12.35 5.31 29.56
CA LEU A 240 -13.16 5.26 30.77
C LEU A 240 -13.97 3.96 30.86
N ILE A 241 -14.60 3.56 29.74
CA ILE A 241 -15.35 2.30 29.65
C ILE A 241 -14.45 1.10 29.94
N CYS A 242 -13.24 1.09 29.36
CA CYS A 242 -12.24 0.05 29.64
C CYS A 242 -11.84 0.05 31.12
N ALA A 243 -11.57 1.23 31.67
CA ALA A 243 -11.13 1.41 33.05
C ALA A 243 -12.17 0.85 34.03
N TYR A 244 -13.44 1.19 33.85
CA TYR A 244 -14.54 0.64 34.64
C TYR A 244 -14.63 -0.89 34.51
N ALA A 245 -14.59 -1.40 33.28
CA ALA A 245 -14.66 -2.83 32.99
C ALA A 245 -13.55 -3.63 33.70
N ILE A 246 -12.30 -3.16 33.60
CA ILE A 246 -11.14 -3.86 34.18
C ILE A 246 -10.92 -3.54 35.66
N GLY A 247 -11.49 -2.45 36.17
CA GLY A 247 -11.23 -1.91 37.52
C GLY A 247 -9.87 -1.22 37.60
N ALA A 248 -9.57 -0.35 36.65
CA ALA A 248 -8.35 0.46 36.62
C ALA A 248 -8.67 1.91 37.00
N HIS A 249 -7.80 2.53 37.80
CA HIS A 249 -7.94 3.92 38.24
C HIS A 249 -6.99 4.88 37.52
N TYR A 250 -6.02 4.34 36.78
CA TYR A 250 -4.99 5.12 36.10
C TYR A 250 -4.95 4.78 34.60
N GLY A 251 -4.85 5.83 33.79
CA GLY A 251 -4.76 5.77 32.34
C GLY A 251 -3.53 6.52 31.82
N PHE A 252 -2.94 6.03 30.73
CA PHE A 252 -1.92 6.75 29.97
C PHE A 252 -2.31 6.85 28.51
N ILE A 253 -2.16 8.04 27.91
CA ILE A 253 -2.19 8.23 26.46
C ILE A 253 -0.75 8.50 26.03
N TYR A 254 -0.16 7.55 25.32
CA TYR A 254 1.16 7.73 24.74
C TYR A 254 1.02 8.39 23.37
N VAL A 255 1.57 9.59 23.20
CA VAL A 255 1.47 10.39 21.98
C VAL A 255 2.87 10.67 21.46
N ARG A 256 3.11 10.37 20.18
CA ARG A 256 4.40 10.66 19.55
C ARG A 256 4.76 12.15 19.57
N HIS A 257 6.05 12.45 19.60
CA HIS A 257 6.57 13.82 19.69
C HIS A 257 6.09 14.72 18.54
N GLU A 258 5.91 14.15 17.35
CA GLU A 258 5.59 14.87 16.12
C GLU A 258 4.15 15.39 16.08
N TYR A 259 3.30 15.09 17.07
CA TYR A 259 1.88 15.50 17.12
C TYR A 259 1.57 16.52 18.23
N PRO A 260 2.17 17.73 18.19
CA PRO A 260 1.97 18.74 19.24
C PRO A 260 0.52 19.25 19.33
N LEU A 261 -0.22 19.26 18.21
CA LEU A 261 -1.63 19.66 18.21
C LEU A 261 -2.52 18.63 18.94
N ALA A 262 -2.26 17.33 18.74
CA ALA A 262 -2.95 16.27 19.45
C ALA A 262 -2.73 16.39 20.97
N VAL A 263 -1.47 16.58 21.40
CA VAL A 263 -1.13 16.79 22.82
C VAL A 263 -1.87 18.00 23.39
N LYS A 264 -1.88 19.13 22.68
CA LYS A 264 -2.60 20.34 23.10
C LYS A 264 -4.10 20.07 23.29
N ASN A 265 -4.76 19.46 22.31
CA ASN A 265 -6.20 19.23 22.35
C ASN A 265 -6.55 18.18 23.42
N LEU A 266 -5.75 17.14 23.60
CA LEU A 266 -5.92 16.16 24.68
C LEU A 266 -5.78 16.80 26.07
N LYS A 267 -4.79 17.68 26.29
CA LYS A 267 -4.64 18.42 27.57
C LYS A 267 -5.89 19.24 27.89
N ILE A 268 -6.47 19.91 26.89
CA ILE A 268 -7.72 20.67 27.04
C ILE A 268 -8.89 19.72 27.34
N ALA A 269 -9.02 18.62 26.58
CA ALA A 269 -10.11 17.67 26.71
C ALA A 269 -10.13 16.96 28.08
N ILE A 270 -8.97 16.53 28.58
CA ILE A 270 -8.82 15.92 29.91
C ILE A 270 -9.23 16.91 30.98
N LYS A 271 -8.69 18.14 30.94
CA LYS A 271 -9.04 19.19 31.92
C LYS A 271 -10.54 19.49 31.93
N GLN A 272 -11.17 19.62 30.77
CA GLN A 272 -12.61 19.86 30.67
C GLN A 272 -13.44 18.69 31.23
N ALA A 273 -13.03 17.45 30.94
CA ALA A 273 -13.72 16.27 31.46
C ALA A 273 -13.56 16.14 32.98
N GLU A 274 -12.39 16.47 33.53
CA GLU A 274 -12.16 16.53 34.99
C GLU A 274 -13.01 17.62 35.64
N GLU A 275 -13.07 18.83 35.06
CA GLU A 275 -13.88 19.95 35.58
C GLU A 275 -15.38 19.64 35.57
N LEU A 276 -15.89 18.94 34.54
CA LEU A 276 -17.29 18.51 34.47
C LEU A 276 -17.62 17.31 35.36
N GLY A 277 -16.63 16.58 35.89
CA GLY A 277 -16.87 15.34 36.65
C GLY A 277 -17.09 14.09 35.79
N LEU A 278 -16.60 14.10 34.55
CA LEU A 278 -16.58 12.97 33.60
C LEU A 278 -15.25 12.18 33.65
N LEU A 279 -14.22 12.74 34.28
CA LEU A 279 -12.95 12.11 34.64
C LEU A 279 -12.51 12.57 36.04
N GLY A 280 -11.47 11.93 36.59
CA GLY A 280 -10.93 12.20 37.92
C GLY A 280 -11.66 11.42 39.01
N GLU A 281 -11.87 12.05 40.16
CA GLU A 281 -12.47 11.42 41.35
C GLU A 281 -14.00 11.42 41.33
N ASN A 282 -14.61 10.35 41.82
CA ASN A 282 -16.04 10.16 41.99
C ASN A 282 -16.86 10.57 40.76
N ILE A 283 -16.52 9.98 39.60
CA ILE A 283 -17.10 10.32 38.30
C ILE A 283 -18.62 10.19 38.37
N LEU A 284 -19.34 11.28 38.07
CA LEU A 284 -20.80 11.37 38.13
C LEU A 284 -21.42 10.86 39.45
N GLY A 285 -20.70 10.93 40.57
CA GLY A 285 -21.18 10.44 41.87
C GLY A 285 -21.24 8.92 42.01
N THR A 286 -20.59 8.18 41.11
CA THR A 286 -20.66 6.70 41.07
C THR A 286 -19.73 6.00 42.06
N GLY A 287 -18.83 6.74 42.71
CA GLY A 287 -17.74 6.19 43.53
C GLY A 287 -16.58 5.60 42.73
N PHE A 288 -16.59 5.72 41.40
CA PHE A 288 -15.51 5.26 40.53
C PHE A 288 -14.58 6.41 40.13
N ASP A 289 -13.27 6.16 40.24
CA ASP A 289 -12.22 7.13 39.93
C ASP A 289 -11.43 6.69 38.70
N PHE A 290 -11.12 7.62 37.81
CA PHE A 290 -10.23 7.37 36.68
C PHE A 290 -9.47 8.63 36.25
N THR A 291 -8.15 8.58 36.41
CA THR A 291 -7.24 9.69 36.06
C THR A 291 -6.39 9.32 34.85
N VAL A 292 -6.29 10.23 33.87
CA VAL A 292 -5.58 10.01 32.62
C VAL A 292 -4.39 10.96 32.48
N TYR A 293 -3.21 10.40 32.20
CA TYR A 293 -1.99 11.16 31.97
C TYR A 293 -1.55 11.06 30.50
N ILE A 294 -0.99 12.14 29.97
CA ILE A 294 -0.36 12.14 28.64
C ILE A 294 1.14 11.89 28.81
N ARG A 295 1.67 10.94 28.04
CA ARG A 295 3.10 10.70 27.89
C ARG A 295 3.50 11.04 26.46
N GLU A 296 4.36 12.05 26.34
CA GLU A 296 4.91 12.47 25.05
C GLU A 296 6.12 11.58 24.74
N GLY A 297 6.12 10.96 23.56
CA GLY A 297 7.23 10.16 23.06
C GLY A 297 8.43 11.02 22.66
N ALA A 298 9.52 10.36 22.23
CA ALA A 298 10.79 11.01 21.90
C ALA A 298 11.25 10.75 20.45
N GLY A 299 10.31 10.46 19.54
CA GLY A 299 10.59 10.30 18.10
C GLY A 299 11.20 8.95 17.71
N ALA A 300 10.81 7.85 18.39
CA ALA A 300 11.29 6.50 18.08
C ALA A 300 10.12 5.61 17.63
N PHE A 301 10.10 5.17 16.38
CA PHE A 301 9.02 4.35 15.81
C PHE A 301 8.81 3.03 16.57
N VAL A 302 9.90 2.44 17.08
CA VAL A 302 9.83 1.18 17.83
C VAL A 302 8.99 1.30 19.11
N CYS A 303 8.77 2.51 19.65
CA CYS A 303 7.91 2.73 20.81
C CYS A 303 6.43 2.48 20.51
N GLY A 304 6.02 2.27 19.26
CA GLY A 304 4.70 1.77 18.91
C GLY A 304 4.50 0.29 19.27
N GLU A 305 5.60 -0.46 19.48
CA GLU A 305 5.58 -1.81 20.00
C GLU A 305 5.18 -1.81 21.49
N ALA A 306 4.29 -2.72 21.88
CA ALA A 306 3.63 -2.69 23.19
C ALA A 306 4.58 -2.68 24.40
N THR A 307 5.67 -3.45 24.37
CA THR A 307 6.63 -3.52 25.49
C THR A 307 7.66 -2.40 25.45
N ALA A 308 8.06 -1.95 24.26
CA ALA A 308 8.88 -0.76 24.10
C ALA A 308 8.15 0.51 24.57
N LEU A 309 6.85 0.60 24.29
CA LEU A 309 5.97 1.66 24.79
C LEU A 309 5.97 1.70 26.32
N VAL A 310 5.79 0.56 26.96
CA VAL A 310 5.83 0.42 28.43
C VAL A 310 7.16 0.91 28.98
N ALA A 311 8.29 0.46 28.42
CA ALA A 311 9.61 0.92 28.81
C ALA A 311 9.75 2.45 28.67
N SER A 312 9.22 3.03 27.58
CA SER A 312 9.23 4.48 27.38
C SER A 312 8.36 5.23 28.40
N ILE A 313 7.21 4.70 28.82
CA ILE A 313 6.37 5.28 29.88
C ILE A 313 7.13 5.32 31.21
N GLU A 314 7.91 4.28 31.49
CA GLU A 314 8.73 4.16 32.70
C GLU A 314 9.98 5.07 32.69
N GLY A 315 10.26 5.75 31.57
CA GLY A 315 11.45 6.59 31.39
C GLY A 315 12.70 5.82 30.95
N ASN A 316 12.56 4.55 30.59
CA ASN A 316 13.63 3.74 30.03
C ASN A 316 13.76 3.94 28.52
N ARG A 317 14.86 3.45 27.93
CA ARG A 317 14.97 3.35 26.47
C ARG A 317 13.91 2.37 25.96
N GLY A 318 13.24 2.71 24.85
CA GLY A 318 12.17 1.92 24.22
C GLY A 318 12.66 0.61 23.57
N PHE A 319 13.20 -0.29 24.37
CA PHE A 319 13.66 -1.60 23.93
C PHE A 319 12.58 -2.65 24.19
N PRO A 320 12.11 -3.36 23.15
CA PRO A 320 11.14 -4.43 23.35
C PRO A 320 11.65 -5.50 24.33
N HIS A 321 10.76 -6.00 25.19
CA HIS A 321 11.03 -7.04 26.17
C HIS A 321 10.58 -8.40 25.64
N ALA A 322 11.27 -9.46 26.07
CA ALA A 322 10.84 -10.82 25.77
C ALA A 322 9.51 -11.11 26.48
N ARG A 323 8.66 -11.89 25.81
CA ARG A 323 7.37 -12.34 26.35
C ARG A 323 7.45 -13.85 26.57
N PRO A 324 6.99 -14.40 27.71
CA PRO A 324 6.32 -13.73 28.84
C PRO A 324 7.27 -12.89 29.75
N PRO A 325 6.73 -11.96 30.58
CA PRO A 325 5.31 -11.65 30.76
C PRO A 325 4.72 -10.77 29.65
N ARG A 326 3.42 -10.91 29.39
CA ARG A 326 2.65 -10.01 28.51
C ARG A 326 2.26 -8.74 29.25
N VAL A 327 1.97 -7.66 28.53
CA VAL A 327 1.53 -6.37 29.13
C VAL A 327 0.28 -6.53 30.02
N SER A 328 -0.61 -7.47 29.71
CA SER A 328 -1.80 -7.78 30.50
C SER A 328 -1.54 -8.62 31.75
N GLU A 329 -0.30 -9.11 31.94
CA GLU A 329 0.10 -9.99 33.04
C GLU A 329 0.95 -9.22 34.07
N PRO A 330 1.02 -9.70 35.32
CA PRO A 330 1.92 -9.13 36.33
C PRO A 330 3.37 -9.12 35.84
N GLY A 331 4.06 -8.01 36.07
CA GLY A 331 5.43 -7.78 35.63
C GLY A 331 5.58 -7.31 34.17
N GLY A 332 4.50 -7.25 33.39
CA GLY A 332 4.59 -6.90 31.96
C GLY A 332 4.13 -5.48 31.57
N GLY A 333 3.30 -4.82 32.38
CA GLY A 333 2.92 -3.42 32.16
C GLY A 333 3.77 -2.43 32.97
N PRO A 334 3.49 -1.12 32.91
CA PRO A 334 4.29 -0.10 33.57
C PRO A 334 4.45 -0.36 35.06
N TRP A 335 5.70 -0.32 35.53
CA TRP A 335 6.12 -0.62 36.89
C TRP A 335 5.69 -2.00 37.39
N GLY A 336 5.46 -2.94 36.46
CA GLY A 336 5.05 -4.31 36.74
C GLY A 336 3.54 -4.50 36.95
N TYR A 337 2.72 -3.45 36.81
CA TYR A 337 1.27 -3.58 36.97
C TYR A 337 0.58 -4.13 35.72
N PRO A 338 -0.37 -5.07 35.86
CA PRO A 338 -1.15 -5.57 34.73
C PRO A 338 -1.86 -4.42 34.00
N SER A 339 -1.66 -4.37 32.68
CA SER A 339 -2.09 -3.22 31.89
C SER A 339 -2.85 -3.62 30.64
N ASN A 340 -3.88 -2.85 30.32
CA ASN A 340 -4.62 -2.99 29.08
C ASN A 340 -4.14 -1.93 28.07
N LEU A 341 -3.39 -2.37 27.07
CA LEU A 341 -2.91 -1.50 26.00
C LEU A 341 -3.76 -1.68 24.74
N ASN A 342 -4.44 -0.65 24.27
CA ASN A 342 -5.11 -0.67 22.97
C ASN A 342 -4.72 0.57 22.14
N ASN A 343 -4.90 0.48 20.84
CA ASN A 343 -4.69 1.59 19.91
C ASN A 343 -5.85 2.61 20.03
N VAL A 344 -5.59 3.88 19.69
CA VAL A 344 -6.55 4.99 19.78
C VAL A 344 -7.86 4.70 19.03
N GLU A 345 -7.80 4.27 17.77
CA GLU A 345 -9.00 3.89 17.00
C GLU A 345 -9.79 2.77 17.69
N THR A 346 -9.10 1.81 18.34
CA THR A 346 -9.76 0.71 19.05
C THR A 346 -10.64 1.20 20.19
N TYR A 347 -10.14 2.11 21.03
CA TYR A 347 -10.96 2.71 22.10
C TYR A 347 -12.10 3.54 21.55
N THR A 348 -11.87 4.26 20.45
CA THR A 348 -12.86 5.16 19.84
C THR A 348 -14.06 4.42 19.25
N CYS A 349 -13.90 3.14 18.88
CA CYS A 349 -15.00 2.26 18.47
C CYS A 349 -15.87 1.79 19.65
N VAL A 350 -15.34 1.72 20.87
CA VAL A 350 -16.03 1.13 22.03
C VAL A 350 -17.32 1.87 22.40
N PRO A 351 -17.37 3.22 22.48
CA PRO A 351 -18.61 3.92 22.82
C PRO A 351 -19.77 3.54 21.89
N ALA A 352 -19.54 3.47 20.58
CA ALA A 352 -20.57 3.09 19.61
C ALA A 352 -21.06 1.65 19.80
N ILE A 353 -20.18 0.73 20.21
CA ILE A 353 -20.55 -0.67 20.52
C ILE A 353 -21.45 -0.73 21.75
N ILE A 354 -21.14 0.03 22.81
CA ILE A 354 -21.96 0.05 24.03
C ILE A 354 -23.30 0.73 23.78
N GLU A 355 -23.33 1.80 22.99
CA GLU A 355 -24.56 2.56 22.69
C GLU A 355 -25.54 1.75 21.81
N LYS A 356 -25.03 1.06 20.78
CA LYS A 356 -25.86 0.40 19.76
C LYS A 356 -25.92 -1.13 19.88
N GLY A 357 -25.08 -1.69 20.75
CA GLY A 357 -24.95 -3.13 20.94
C GLY A 357 -24.00 -3.81 19.95
N ALA A 358 -23.51 -4.99 20.36
CA ALA A 358 -22.60 -5.81 19.58
C ALA A 358 -23.23 -6.36 18.29
N ASP A 359 -24.54 -6.66 18.27
CA ASP A 359 -25.22 -7.16 17.06
C ASP A 359 -25.17 -6.14 15.93
N TRP A 360 -25.35 -4.86 16.25
CA TRP A 360 -25.19 -3.78 15.29
C TRP A 360 -23.76 -3.74 14.73
N PHE A 361 -22.75 -3.88 15.59
CA PHE A 361 -21.35 -3.86 15.15
C PHE A 361 -20.99 -5.08 14.29
N LEU A 362 -21.52 -6.26 14.62
CA LEU A 362 -21.34 -7.50 13.87
C LEU A 362 -22.04 -7.47 12.50
N SER A 363 -23.11 -6.68 12.34
CA SER A 363 -23.78 -6.50 11.05
C SER A 363 -22.96 -5.70 10.02
N ILE A 364 -21.84 -5.13 10.44
CA ILE A 364 -20.96 -4.30 9.63
C ILE A 364 -19.65 -5.05 9.43
N GLY A 365 -19.16 -5.09 8.19
CA GLY A 365 -17.88 -5.73 7.87
C GLY A 365 -18.01 -7.23 7.58
N THR A 366 -16.89 -7.96 7.70
CA THR A 366 -16.86 -9.41 7.50
C THR A 366 -17.00 -10.16 8.82
N GLU A 367 -17.41 -11.44 8.78
CA GLU A 367 -17.56 -12.29 9.97
C GLU A 367 -16.28 -12.34 10.84
N GLY A 368 -15.12 -12.47 10.20
CA GLY A 368 -13.82 -12.51 10.88
C GLY A 368 -13.25 -11.14 11.26
N SER A 369 -13.82 -10.05 10.76
CA SER A 369 -13.36 -8.66 10.98
C SER A 369 -14.54 -7.68 11.00
N PRO A 370 -15.35 -7.66 12.07
CA PRO A 370 -16.51 -6.78 12.14
C PRO A 370 -16.14 -5.31 12.31
N GLY A 371 -17.12 -4.45 12.01
CA GLY A 371 -17.05 -3.00 12.05
C GLY A 371 -16.32 -2.37 10.87
N THR A 372 -15.87 -1.15 11.10
CA THR A 372 -15.18 -0.30 10.12
C THR A 372 -13.69 -0.19 10.41
N LYS A 373 -12.93 0.24 9.41
CA LYS A 373 -11.52 0.63 9.55
C LYS A 373 -11.31 1.99 8.92
N VAL A 374 -10.54 2.85 9.60
CA VAL A 374 -10.02 4.08 9.02
C VAL A 374 -8.74 3.77 8.23
N PHE A 375 -8.72 4.18 6.96
CA PHE A 375 -7.55 4.13 6.09
C PHE A 375 -7.04 5.54 5.78
N ALA A 376 -5.71 5.69 5.80
CA ALA A 376 -5.04 6.88 5.30
C ALA A 376 -4.59 6.64 3.85
N LEU A 377 -5.35 7.17 2.91
CA LEU A 377 -5.14 6.99 1.48
C LEU A 377 -4.15 8.05 0.94
N THR A 378 -2.98 7.60 0.48
CA THR A 378 -1.85 8.44 0.06
C THR A 378 -1.18 7.91 -1.21
N GLY A 379 -0.14 8.59 -1.69
CA GLY A 379 0.61 8.20 -2.89
C GLY A 379 0.03 8.78 -4.19
N LYS A 380 0.10 8.01 -5.28
CA LYS A 380 -0.28 8.41 -6.65
C LYS A 380 -1.79 8.35 -6.92
N VAL A 381 -2.60 8.89 -6.01
CA VAL A 381 -4.07 8.88 -6.07
C VAL A 381 -4.64 10.30 -6.17
N LYS A 382 -5.75 10.50 -6.90
CA LYS A 382 -6.31 11.84 -7.15
C LYS A 382 -6.86 12.54 -5.91
N ASN A 383 -7.45 11.78 -4.99
CA ASN A 383 -8.03 12.28 -3.74
C ASN A 383 -7.41 11.56 -2.54
N THR A 384 -6.41 12.19 -1.91
CA THR A 384 -5.79 11.73 -0.66
C THR A 384 -6.59 12.17 0.56
N GLY A 385 -6.53 11.38 1.63
CA GLY A 385 -7.29 11.68 2.84
C GLY A 385 -7.54 10.50 3.78
N LEU A 386 -8.46 10.71 4.73
CA LEU A 386 -9.00 9.66 5.59
C LEU A 386 -10.30 9.09 5.04
N VAL A 387 -10.33 7.76 4.99
CA VAL A 387 -11.43 6.98 4.45
C VAL A 387 -11.83 5.94 5.49
N GLU A 388 -12.98 6.10 6.12
CA GLU A 388 -13.51 5.09 7.04
C GLU A 388 -14.57 4.24 6.35
N VAL A 389 -14.32 2.95 6.22
CA VAL A 389 -15.12 2.03 5.41
C VAL A 389 -15.37 0.71 6.17
N PRO A 390 -16.48 0.01 5.89
CA PRO A 390 -16.70 -1.33 6.40
C PRO A 390 -15.55 -2.27 5.99
N MET A 391 -15.12 -3.14 6.90
CA MET A 391 -14.15 -4.19 6.57
C MET A 391 -14.70 -5.09 5.45
N GLY A 392 -13.84 -5.55 4.55
CA GLY A 392 -14.21 -6.36 3.39
C GLY A 392 -14.50 -5.59 2.10
N ILE A 393 -14.52 -4.25 2.14
CA ILE A 393 -14.47 -3.42 0.91
C ILE A 393 -13.21 -3.75 0.10
N THR A 394 -13.28 -3.64 -1.23
CA THR A 394 -12.14 -3.96 -2.10
C THR A 394 -11.14 -2.80 -2.24
N LEU A 395 -9.88 -3.11 -2.59
CA LEU A 395 -8.88 -2.08 -2.93
C LEU A 395 -9.32 -1.25 -4.13
N ARG A 396 -10.00 -1.87 -5.11
CA ARG A 396 -10.56 -1.19 -6.27
C ARG A 396 -11.50 -0.07 -5.85
N GLU A 397 -12.44 -0.35 -4.96
CA GLU A 397 -13.41 0.64 -4.51
C GLU A 397 -12.74 1.78 -3.72
N ILE A 398 -11.77 1.47 -2.85
CA ILE A 398 -11.04 2.51 -2.12
C ILE A 398 -10.24 3.41 -3.08
N ILE A 399 -9.52 2.83 -4.03
CA ILE A 399 -8.59 3.59 -4.89
C ILE A 399 -9.34 4.32 -6.01
N PHE A 400 -10.26 3.65 -6.71
CA PHE A 400 -10.91 4.19 -7.90
C PHE A 400 -12.20 4.93 -7.59
N ASP A 401 -13.06 4.40 -6.72
CA ASP A 401 -14.35 5.05 -6.42
C ASP A 401 -14.17 6.19 -5.42
N ILE A 402 -13.50 5.92 -4.29
CA ILE A 402 -13.28 6.92 -3.24
C ILE A 402 -12.09 7.83 -3.60
N GLY A 403 -10.95 7.23 -3.95
CA GLY A 403 -9.73 7.94 -4.31
C GLY A 403 -9.77 8.65 -5.67
N GLY A 404 -10.74 8.35 -6.53
CA GLY A 404 -10.87 8.93 -7.88
C GLY A 404 -9.88 8.39 -8.91
N GLY A 405 -9.16 7.31 -8.58
CA GLY A 405 -8.16 6.66 -9.43
C GLY A 405 -6.78 7.31 -9.37
N ILE A 406 -5.94 6.95 -10.33
CA ILE A 406 -4.52 7.32 -10.38
C ILE A 406 -4.33 8.71 -10.97
N ILE A 407 -3.36 9.45 -10.43
CA ILE A 407 -3.00 10.80 -10.91
C ILE A 407 -2.65 10.72 -12.41
N ASN A 408 -3.13 11.69 -13.19
CA ASN A 408 -2.95 11.75 -14.64
C ASN A 408 -3.49 10.53 -15.41
N ASN A 409 -4.38 9.73 -14.81
CA ASN A 409 -4.94 8.51 -15.39
C ASN A 409 -3.87 7.50 -15.83
N LYS A 410 -2.71 7.47 -15.16
CA LYS A 410 -1.66 6.47 -15.36
C LYS A 410 -2.12 5.09 -14.95
N LYS A 411 -1.39 4.06 -15.38
CA LYS A 411 -1.69 2.69 -14.97
C LYS A 411 -1.37 2.48 -13.48
N PHE A 412 -2.31 1.85 -12.77
CA PHE A 412 -2.06 1.35 -11.42
C PHE A 412 -1.03 0.21 -11.47
N LYS A 413 -0.06 0.23 -10.56
CA LYS A 413 0.95 -0.83 -10.47
C LYS A 413 0.76 -1.69 -9.24
N THR A 414 0.74 -1.04 -8.07
CA THR A 414 0.68 -1.70 -6.78
C THR A 414 0.23 -0.74 -5.70
N VAL A 415 -0.10 -1.30 -4.54
CA VAL A 415 -0.38 -0.55 -3.33
C VAL A 415 0.36 -1.18 -2.16
N GLN A 416 0.99 -0.36 -1.33
CA GLN A 416 1.58 -0.81 -0.06
C GLN A 416 0.55 -0.61 1.05
N THR A 417 0.28 -1.67 1.82
CA THR A 417 -0.51 -1.59 3.06
C THR A 417 0.30 -2.14 4.23
N GLY A 418 -0.05 -1.76 5.45
CA GLY A 418 0.64 -2.25 6.64
C GLY A 418 1.91 -1.48 7.03
N GLY A 419 2.05 -0.25 6.52
CA GLY A 419 3.20 0.59 6.81
C GLY A 419 4.52 0.07 6.20
N PRO A 420 5.67 0.43 6.79
CA PRO A 420 6.98 0.12 6.24
C PRO A 420 7.37 -1.35 6.42
N SER A 421 6.72 -2.07 7.34
CA SER A 421 6.89 -3.52 7.53
C SER A 421 5.82 -4.34 6.79
N GLY A 422 4.93 -3.68 6.06
CA GLY A 422 3.84 -4.32 5.31
C GLY A 422 4.27 -4.87 3.94
N GLY A 423 3.31 -5.17 3.08
CA GLY A 423 3.56 -5.77 1.77
C GLY A 423 2.97 -4.98 0.60
N CYS A 424 3.57 -5.17 -0.58
CA CYS A 424 3.09 -4.65 -1.85
C CYS A 424 2.03 -5.59 -2.44
N ILE A 425 0.86 -5.05 -2.78
CA ILE A 425 -0.27 -5.77 -3.36
C ILE A 425 -0.44 -5.36 -4.84
N PRO A 426 -0.18 -6.26 -5.80
CA PRO A 426 -0.24 -5.96 -7.23
C PRO A 426 -1.67 -5.85 -7.79
N GLU A 427 -1.78 -5.33 -9.01
CA GLU A 427 -3.04 -5.14 -9.77
C GLU A 427 -4.00 -6.33 -9.75
N GLN A 428 -3.48 -7.57 -9.84
CA GLN A 428 -4.30 -8.80 -9.85
C GLN A 428 -5.12 -9.03 -8.56
N TYR A 429 -4.80 -8.33 -7.46
CA TYR A 429 -5.53 -8.41 -6.19
C TYR A 429 -6.32 -7.14 -5.87
N LEU A 430 -6.60 -6.27 -6.85
CA LEU A 430 -7.43 -5.07 -6.63
C LEU A 430 -8.83 -5.40 -6.09
N ASP A 431 -9.39 -6.54 -6.49
CA ASP A 431 -10.72 -7.00 -6.07
C ASP A 431 -10.67 -7.86 -4.80
N LEU A 432 -9.50 -7.96 -4.14
CA LEU A 432 -9.36 -8.63 -2.86
C LEU A 432 -10.11 -7.83 -1.77
N PRO A 433 -10.98 -8.47 -0.97
CA PRO A 433 -11.59 -7.81 0.18
C PRO A 433 -10.51 -7.45 1.21
N ILE A 434 -10.63 -6.24 1.76
CA ILE A 434 -9.68 -5.73 2.75
C ILE A 434 -10.18 -6.07 4.15
N ASP A 435 -9.65 -7.17 4.68
CA ASP A 435 -9.77 -7.59 6.06
C ASP A 435 -8.43 -8.18 6.55
N PHE A 436 -8.29 -8.42 7.86
CA PHE A 436 -7.02 -8.88 8.42
C PHE A 436 -6.53 -10.20 7.80
N ASP A 437 -7.44 -11.12 7.50
CA ASP A 437 -7.11 -12.49 7.12
C ASP A 437 -6.83 -12.58 5.60
N SER A 438 -7.55 -11.80 4.80
CA SER A 438 -7.35 -11.66 3.36
C SER A 438 -6.02 -11.01 3.00
N LEU A 439 -5.62 -9.93 3.69
CA LEU A 439 -4.34 -9.25 3.45
C LEU A 439 -3.13 -10.15 3.77
N TRP A 440 -3.23 -10.95 4.83
CA TRP A 440 -2.16 -11.87 5.23
C TRP A 440 -1.84 -12.90 4.14
N LYS A 441 -2.86 -13.41 3.44
CA LYS A 441 -2.71 -14.41 2.37
C LYS A 441 -1.88 -13.91 1.18
N VAL A 442 -1.90 -12.60 0.92
CA VAL A 442 -1.12 -11.98 -0.17
C VAL A 442 0.24 -11.45 0.27
N GLY A 443 0.66 -11.75 1.51
CA GLY A 443 1.95 -11.31 2.07
C GLY A 443 1.96 -9.86 2.53
N SER A 444 0.78 -9.29 2.79
CA SER A 444 0.63 -7.95 3.37
C SER A 444 -0.08 -8.01 4.72
N MET A 445 -0.33 -6.86 5.33
CA MET A 445 -1.09 -6.75 6.57
C MET A 445 -1.85 -5.43 6.63
N MET A 446 -2.76 -5.34 7.60
CA MET A 446 -3.53 -4.13 7.87
C MET A 446 -2.63 -2.99 8.38
N GLY A 447 -1.73 -3.31 9.33
CA GLY A 447 -0.95 -2.31 10.08
C GLY A 447 -1.85 -1.24 10.70
N SER A 448 -1.35 0.00 10.77
CA SER A 448 -2.17 1.15 11.20
C SER A 448 -3.32 1.49 10.24
N GLY A 449 -3.32 1.02 8.99
CA GLY A 449 -4.30 1.42 7.97
C GLY A 449 -3.77 2.45 6.96
N GLY A 450 -2.45 2.68 6.89
CA GLY A 450 -1.85 3.41 5.78
C GLY A 450 -1.95 2.64 4.46
N ILE A 451 -2.40 3.34 3.40
CA ILE A 451 -2.47 2.84 2.02
C ILE A 451 -1.65 3.78 1.12
N VAL A 452 -0.55 3.28 0.56
CA VAL A 452 0.32 4.05 -0.35
C VAL A 452 0.18 3.52 -1.77
N VAL A 453 -0.52 4.27 -2.62
CA VAL A 453 -0.80 3.91 -4.02
C VAL A 453 0.39 4.25 -4.91
N MET A 454 0.76 3.35 -5.82
CA MET A 454 1.88 3.51 -6.76
C MET A 454 1.43 3.26 -8.20
N ASP A 455 2.06 3.98 -9.13
CA ASP A 455 1.78 3.90 -10.57
C ASP A 455 2.94 3.21 -11.33
N GLU A 456 2.81 3.12 -12.65
CA GLU A 456 3.78 2.48 -13.54
C GLU A 456 5.19 3.10 -13.51
N ASP A 457 5.36 4.33 -13.03
CA ASP A 457 6.66 5.03 -12.94
C ASP A 457 7.41 4.74 -11.63
N ASN A 458 6.85 3.96 -10.71
CA ASN A 458 7.53 3.57 -9.48
C ASN A 458 8.41 2.32 -9.71
N CYS A 459 9.69 2.34 -9.33
CA CYS A 459 10.56 1.13 -9.35
C CYS A 459 10.33 0.28 -8.09
N MET A 460 10.03 -1.01 -8.25
CA MET A 460 9.75 -1.86 -7.09
C MET A 460 10.99 -2.18 -6.26
N VAL A 461 12.17 -2.23 -6.88
CA VAL A 461 13.44 -2.40 -6.15
C VAL A 461 13.76 -1.18 -5.29
N ASP A 462 13.50 0.02 -5.81
CA ASP A 462 13.71 1.29 -5.09
C ASP A 462 12.69 1.48 -3.97
N VAL A 463 11.43 1.08 -4.21
CA VAL A 463 10.38 1.05 -3.18
C VAL A 463 10.76 0.11 -2.03
N ALA A 464 11.23 -1.10 -2.33
CA ALA A 464 11.70 -2.04 -1.31
C ALA A 464 12.88 -1.46 -0.50
N LYS A 465 13.83 -0.80 -1.18
CA LYS A 465 14.96 -0.11 -0.54
C LYS A 465 14.47 1.00 0.39
N PHE A 466 13.52 1.82 -0.03
CA PHE A 466 12.98 2.93 0.77
C PHE A 466 12.31 2.46 2.07
N PHE A 467 11.44 1.45 2.01
CA PHE A 467 10.78 0.94 3.21
C PHE A 467 11.74 0.19 4.14
N LEU A 468 12.71 -0.55 3.56
CA LEU A 468 13.74 -1.20 4.35
C LEU A 468 14.67 -0.19 5.01
N SER A 469 15.06 0.90 4.33
CA SER A 469 15.91 1.93 4.93
C SER A 469 15.25 2.60 6.12
N PHE A 470 13.94 2.85 6.04
CA PHE A 470 13.16 3.33 7.18
C PHE A 470 13.17 2.31 8.33
N THR A 471 12.86 1.05 8.05
CA THR A 471 12.81 0.02 9.10
C THR A 471 14.18 -0.19 9.76
N GLN A 472 15.26 -0.08 8.98
CA GLN A 472 16.63 -0.18 9.46
C GLN A 472 17.01 1.02 10.35
N SER A 473 16.64 2.24 9.98
CA SER A 473 16.88 3.44 10.81
C SER A 473 16.09 3.43 12.11
N GLU A 474 14.89 2.83 12.10
CA GLU A 474 14.02 2.69 13.27
C GLU A 474 14.32 1.47 14.16
N SER A 475 15.36 0.70 13.83
CA SER A 475 15.76 -0.45 14.64
C SER A 475 16.21 0.00 16.03
N CYS A 476 15.64 -0.59 17.08
CA CYS A 476 16.13 -0.39 18.45
C CYS A 476 17.56 -0.93 18.68
N GLY A 477 18.11 -1.74 17.75
CA GLY A 477 19.47 -2.27 17.82
C GLY A 477 19.67 -3.44 18.78
N LYS A 478 18.61 -3.97 19.40
CA LYS A 478 18.70 -5.04 20.42
C LYS A 478 19.03 -6.42 19.84
N CYS A 479 18.32 -6.86 18.81
CA CYS A 479 18.52 -8.20 18.22
C CYS A 479 19.45 -8.12 16.99
N PRO A 480 20.50 -8.96 16.91
CA PRO A 480 21.41 -8.98 15.76
C PRO A 480 20.73 -9.21 14.40
N PRO A 481 19.72 -10.10 14.25
CA PRO A 481 19.02 -10.27 12.98
C PRO A 481 18.39 -8.98 12.46
N CYS A 482 17.65 -8.25 13.30
CA CYS A 482 17.09 -6.96 12.90
C CYS A 482 18.20 -5.92 12.66
N ARG A 483 19.14 -5.73 13.60
CA ARG A 483 20.14 -4.65 13.54
C ARG A 483 21.11 -4.80 12.36
N ILE A 484 21.63 -6.00 12.15
CA ILE A 484 22.70 -6.29 11.19
C ILE A 484 22.11 -6.87 9.90
N GLY A 485 21.12 -7.76 10.00
CA GLY A 485 20.53 -8.40 8.83
C GLY A 485 19.82 -7.40 7.91
N THR A 486 19.03 -6.47 8.47
CA THR A 486 18.37 -5.43 7.64
C THR A 486 19.38 -4.50 6.96
N TYR A 487 20.49 -4.20 7.63
CA TYR A 487 21.59 -3.43 7.03
C TYR A 487 22.22 -4.19 5.85
N GLN A 488 22.48 -5.49 5.99
CA GLN A 488 23.00 -6.31 4.89
C GLN A 488 22.02 -6.38 3.70
N MET A 489 20.73 -6.55 3.97
CA MET A 489 19.70 -6.50 2.93
C MET A 489 19.69 -5.14 2.22
N LEU A 490 19.80 -4.03 2.97
CA LEU A 490 19.84 -2.69 2.41
C LEU A 490 21.06 -2.50 1.50
N GLN A 491 22.24 -2.96 1.90
CA GLN A 491 23.45 -2.91 1.07
C GLN A 491 23.29 -3.67 -0.25
N ILE A 492 22.61 -4.82 -0.23
CA ILE A 492 22.31 -5.57 -1.46
C ILE A 492 21.35 -4.77 -2.35
N LEU A 493 20.30 -4.17 -1.80
CA LEU A 493 19.37 -3.33 -2.57
C LEU A 493 20.05 -2.05 -3.11
N GLU A 494 20.95 -1.43 -2.37
CA GLU A 494 21.77 -0.30 -2.83
C GLU A 494 22.70 -0.72 -3.97
N LYS A 495 23.34 -1.89 -3.85
CA LYS A 495 24.15 -2.50 -4.91
C LYS A 495 23.31 -2.75 -6.17
N ILE A 496 22.13 -3.34 -6.04
CA ILE A 496 21.21 -3.57 -7.16
C ILE A 496 20.78 -2.24 -7.77
N THR A 497 20.29 -1.28 -6.97
CA THR A 497 19.77 0.00 -7.49
C THR A 497 20.84 0.96 -8.00
N SER A 498 22.13 0.74 -7.72
CA SER A 498 23.25 1.53 -8.27
C SER A 498 23.85 0.96 -9.56
N GLY A 499 23.29 -0.13 -10.10
CA GLY A 499 23.80 -0.80 -11.30
C GLY A 499 24.86 -1.87 -11.02
N ASN A 500 25.20 -2.13 -9.76
CA ASN A 500 26.24 -3.06 -9.37
C ASN A 500 25.71 -4.44 -8.95
N GLY A 501 24.41 -4.72 -9.11
CA GLY A 501 23.81 -6.02 -8.74
C GLY A 501 24.42 -7.23 -9.47
N GLU A 502 24.42 -8.39 -8.84
CA GLU A 502 24.99 -9.63 -9.39
C GLU A 502 23.98 -10.78 -9.32
N GLU A 503 24.20 -11.82 -10.14
CA GLU A 503 23.45 -13.07 -10.00
C GLU A 503 23.65 -13.65 -8.59
N GLY A 504 22.58 -14.21 -8.01
CA GLY A 504 22.57 -14.67 -6.62
C GLY A 504 22.18 -13.62 -5.58
N ASP A 505 22.10 -12.33 -5.92
CA ASP A 505 21.72 -11.29 -4.95
C ASP A 505 20.24 -11.38 -4.53
N ILE A 506 19.35 -11.87 -5.40
CA ILE A 506 17.93 -12.12 -5.07
C ILE A 506 17.82 -13.25 -4.03
N GLU A 507 18.50 -14.36 -4.27
CA GLU A 507 18.48 -15.54 -3.40
C GLU A 507 19.11 -15.24 -2.03
N LYS A 508 20.14 -14.38 -1.99
CA LYS A 508 20.69 -13.85 -0.73
C LYS A 508 19.67 -13.01 0.04
N LEU A 509 18.91 -12.15 -0.65
CA LEU A 509 17.86 -11.35 -0.02
C LEU A 509 16.77 -12.25 0.58
N GLU A 510 16.29 -13.26 -0.14
CA GLU A 510 15.30 -14.23 0.33
C GLU A 510 15.80 -14.98 1.57
N ARG A 511 17.04 -15.50 1.53
CA ARG A 511 17.64 -16.19 2.68
C ARG A 511 17.80 -15.29 3.91
N LEU A 512 18.27 -14.06 3.73
CA LEU A 512 18.40 -13.10 4.82
C LEU A 512 17.04 -12.75 5.41
N ALA A 513 16.02 -12.58 4.56
CA ALA A 513 14.66 -12.27 4.98
C ALA A 513 14.09 -13.34 5.92
N GLU A 514 14.28 -14.63 5.61
CA GLU A 514 13.84 -15.73 6.47
C GLU A 514 14.53 -15.69 7.85
N ILE A 515 15.85 -15.49 7.88
CA ILE A 515 16.64 -15.43 9.11
C ILE A 515 16.20 -14.23 9.97
N ILE A 516 15.99 -13.07 9.36
CA ILE A 516 15.58 -11.85 10.05
C ILE A 516 14.18 -12.02 10.62
N SER A 517 13.25 -12.56 9.82
CA SER A 517 11.87 -12.76 10.24
C SER A 517 11.78 -13.72 11.42
N ALA A 518 12.49 -14.85 11.35
CA ALA A 518 12.47 -15.86 12.41
C ALA A 518 13.29 -15.46 13.65
N GLY A 519 14.38 -14.72 13.47
CA GLY A 519 15.33 -14.37 14.54
C GLY A 519 15.03 -13.06 15.28
N SER A 520 14.02 -12.30 14.86
CA SER A 520 13.69 -11.00 15.44
C SER A 520 12.73 -11.10 16.62
N LEU A 521 13.00 -10.33 17.67
CA LEU A 521 12.24 -10.34 18.93
C LEU A 521 10.84 -9.73 18.80
N CYS A 522 10.68 -8.68 17.97
CA CYS A 522 9.47 -7.89 17.86
C CYS A 522 8.96 -7.78 16.42
N GLY A 523 7.72 -7.28 16.28
CA GLY A 523 7.02 -7.16 15.01
C GLY A 523 7.75 -6.33 13.95
N LEU A 524 8.51 -5.30 14.37
CA LEU A 524 9.33 -4.49 13.45
C LEU A 524 10.33 -5.36 12.69
N GLY A 525 11.17 -6.11 13.43
CA GLY A 525 12.18 -6.97 12.81
C GLY A 525 11.55 -8.18 12.10
N GLN A 526 10.45 -8.71 12.62
CA GLN A 526 9.73 -9.83 12.01
C GLN A 526 9.12 -9.44 10.65
N GLY A 527 8.59 -8.22 10.53
CA GLY A 527 7.98 -7.72 9.29
C GLY A 527 8.91 -6.91 8.38
N ALA A 528 10.10 -6.53 8.85
CA ALA A 528 11.07 -5.73 8.08
C ALA A 528 11.35 -6.27 6.66
N PRO A 529 11.42 -7.59 6.44
CA PRO A 529 11.68 -8.12 5.11
C PRO A 529 10.47 -8.16 4.16
N ASN A 530 9.24 -7.94 4.65
CA ASN A 530 8.02 -8.11 3.85
C ASN A 530 7.96 -7.22 2.59
N PRO A 531 8.36 -5.93 2.60
CA PRO A 531 8.39 -5.14 1.38
C PRO A 531 9.31 -5.77 0.34
N VAL A 532 10.46 -6.33 0.75
CA VAL A 532 11.42 -6.98 -0.14
C VAL A 532 10.88 -8.30 -0.68
N LEU A 533 10.32 -9.14 0.20
CA LEU A 533 9.77 -10.44 -0.20
C LEU A 533 8.59 -10.29 -1.16
N THR A 534 7.69 -9.34 -0.91
CA THR A 534 6.52 -9.12 -1.77
C THR A 534 6.91 -8.51 -3.12
N THR A 535 7.88 -7.59 -3.17
CA THR A 535 8.36 -7.07 -4.45
C THR A 535 9.12 -8.10 -5.25
N ILE A 536 9.92 -8.98 -4.63
CA ILE A 536 10.53 -10.13 -5.32
C ILE A 536 9.44 -11.08 -5.81
N ARG A 537 8.44 -11.40 -4.99
CA ARG A 537 7.36 -12.34 -5.36
C ARG A 537 6.56 -11.86 -6.58
N TYR A 538 6.21 -10.58 -6.63
CA TYR A 538 5.27 -10.06 -7.63
C TYR A 538 5.95 -9.31 -8.79
N PHE A 539 7.17 -8.82 -8.59
CA PHE A 539 7.91 -7.98 -9.55
C PHE A 539 9.37 -8.44 -9.70
N ARG A 540 9.60 -9.77 -9.64
CA ARG A 540 10.94 -10.37 -9.80
C ARG A 540 11.64 -9.90 -11.08
N ASP A 541 10.86 -9.71 -12.14
CA ASP A 541 11.36 -9.25 -13.44
C ASP A 541 12.06 -7.89 -13.35
N GLU A 542 11.62 -6.99 -12.46
CA GLU A 542 12.31 -5.72 -12.24
C GLU A 542 13.67 -5.91 -11.56
N TYR A 543 13.78 -6.84 -10.61
CA TYR A 543 15.08 -7.19 -10.00
C TYR A 543 16.03 -7.77 -11.04
N GLU A 544 15.54 -8.69 -11.88
CA GLU A 544 16.32 -9.30 -12.95
C GLU A 544 16.76 -8.27 -13.99
N GLU A 545 15.91 -7.32 -14.36
CA GLU A 545 16.23 -6.19 -15.24
C GLU A 545 17.35 -5.31 -14.66
N HIS A 546 17.29 -5.01 -13.35
CA HIS A 546 18.35 -4.24 -12.68
C HIS A 546 19.69 -4.98 -12.63
N ILE A 547 19.65 -6.31 -12.42
CA ILE A 547 20.85 -7.14 -12.29
C ILE A 547 21.49 -7.44 -13.65
N LYS A 548 20.70 -7.92 -14.61
CA LYS A 548 21.18 -8.44 -15.91
C LYS A 548 21.30 -7.34 -16.95
N GLU A 549 20.28 -6.49 -17.08
CA GLU A 549 20.23 -5.46 -18.13
C GLU A 549 20.80 -4.11 -17.68
N LYS A 550 21.08 -3.97 -16.37
CA LYS A 550 21.54 -2.71 -15.76
C LYS A 550 20.61 -1.56 -16.12
N TYR A 551 19.31 -1.83 -16.16
CA TYR A 551 18.29 -0.90 -16.58
C TYR A 551 17.19 -0.80 -15.53
N CYS A 552 16.56 0.37 -15.47
CA CYS A 552 15.43 0.64 -14.59
C CYS A 552 14.32 1.24 -15.45
N ARG A 553 13.28 0.46 -15.76
CA ARG A 553 12.12 0.91 -16.56
C ARG A 553 11.45 2.18 -16.03
N ALA A 554 11.38 2.33 -14.70
CA ALA A 554 10.84 3.49 -14.01
C ALA A 554 11.77 4.72 -14.06
N LYS A 555 13.02 4.54 -14.50
CA LYS A 555 14.02 5.62 -14.65
C LYS A 555 14.27 6.40 -13.35
N VAL A 556 14.07 5.79 -12.17
CA VAL A 556 14.31 6.43 -10.85
C VAL A 556 15.68 6.09 -10.25
N CYS A 557 16.20 4.87 -10.45
CA CYS A 557 17.50 4.44 -9.93
C CYS A 557 18.69 5.08 -10.68
N SER A 558 19.69 5.59 -9.96
CA SER A 558 20.95 6.12 -10.52
C SER A 558 21.89 4.99 -10.94
N GLY A 559 22.87 5.26 -11.81
CA GLY A 559 23.80 4.22 -12.27
C GLY A 559 23.23 3.26 -13.33
N MET A 560 21.96 3.44 -13.72
CA MET A 560 21.22 2.56 -14.60
C MET A 560 21.00 3.13 -16.00
N GLY A 561 20.97 2.23 -16.98
CA GLY A 561 20.70 2.49 -18.39
C GLY A 561 21.82 3.21 -19.12
N VAL A 562 21.59 3.43 -20.41
CA VAL A 562 22.45 4.19 -21.30
C VAL A 562 21.76 5.50 -21.63
N PHE A 563 22.46 6.60 -21.41
CA PHE A 563 21.96 7.93 -21.70
C PHE A 563 22.25 8.26 -23.15
N VAL A 564 21.21 8.62 -23.89
CA VAL A 564 21.29 9.01 -25.30
C VAL A 564 20.55 10.33 -25.52
N ILE A 565 21.04 11.15 -26.45
CA ILE A 565 20.35 12.40 -26.84
C ILE A 565 19.63 12.13 -28.16
N SER A 566 18.31 12.24 -28.12
CA SER A 566 17.45 12.17 -29.31
C SER A 566 17.73 13.37 -30.21
N GLN A 567 18.26 13.12 -31.40
CA GLN A 567 18.67 14.20 -32.32
C GLN A 567 17.48 14.87 -32.99
N SER A 568 16.34 14.18 -33.11
CA SER A 568 15.10 14.73 -33.66
C SER A 568 14.38 15.66 -32.67
N GLU A 569 14.52 15.42 -31.36
CA GLU A 569 13.86 16.20 -30.31
C GLU A 569 14.74 17.31 -29.72
N CYS A 570 16.07 17.18 -29.84
CA CYS A 570 17.01 18.10 -29.21
C CYS A 570 16.97 19.49 -29.84
N ILE A 571 16.57 20.49 -29.06
CA ILE A 571 16.60 21.91 -29.44
C ILE A 571 17.98 22.58 -29.32
N ARG A 572 19.02 21.83 -28.94
CA ARG A 572 20.42 22.28 -28.85
C ARG A 572 20.65 23.48 -27.90
N CYS A 573 19.94 23.53 -26.78
CA CYS A 573 20.06 24.61 -25.78
C CYS A 573 21.33 24.56 -24.90
N GLY A 574 22.13 23.48 -24.95
CA GLY A 574 23.38 23.35 -24.19
C GLY A 574 23.25 23.04 -22.68
N LEU A 575 22.04 23.11 -22.09
CA LEU A 575 21.82 22.90 -20.65
C LEU A 575 22.34 21.55 -20.13
N CYS A 576 22.17 20.49 -20.92
CA CYS A 576 22.66 19.15 -20.56
C CYS A 576 24.19 19.10 -20.44
N LYS A 577 24.92 19.89 -21.24
CA LYS A 577 26.38 20.03 -21.15
C LYS A 577 26.78 20.78 -19.90
N SER A 578 26.15 21.93 -19.64
CA SER A 578 26.39 22.72 -18.43
C SER A 578 26.10 21.94 -17.14
N ALA A 579 25.12 21.05 -17.16
CA ALA A 579 24.77 20.19 -16.02
C ALA A 579 25.72 19.00 -15.83
N CYS A 580 26.56 18.66 -16.80
CA CYS A 580 27.41 17.47 -16.74
C CYS A 580 28.74 17.76 -16.03
N ALA A 581 28.85 17.36 -14.77
CA ALA A 581 30.08 17.53 -13.98
C ALA A 581 31.29 16.67 -14.44
N TYR A 582 31.07 15.75 -15.37
CA TYR A 582 32.07 14.78 -15.85
C TYR A 582 32.44 14.98 -17.33
N ASP A 583 32.00 16.09 -17.93
CA ASP A 583 32.24 16.42 -19.34
C ASP A 583 31.83 15.30 -20.34
N ALA A 584 30.91 14.43 -19.93
CA ALA A 584 30.44 13.33 -20.76
C ALA A 584 29.52 13.79 -21.89
N VAL A 585 28.90 14.98 -21.78
CA VAL A 585 28.10 15.56 -22.85
C VAL A 585 29.01 16.35 -23.78
N VAL A 586 29.28 15.76 -24.95
CA VAL A 586 30.19 16.33 -25.94
C VAL A 586 29.39 17.06 -27.01
N GLU A 587 29.83 18.28 -27.30
CA GLU A 587 29.30 19.11 -28.37
C GLU A 587 30.09 18.90 -29.66
N ARG A 588 29.39 18.68 -30.78
CA ARG A 588 29.94 18.74 -32.14
C ARG A 588 29.20 19.81 -32.94
N ARG A 589 29.75 20.16 -34.11
CA ARG A 589 29.25 21.23 -34.99
C ARG A 589 27.74 21.20 -35.24
N ASP A 590 27.13 20.02 -35.26
CA ASP A 590 25.72 19.80 -35.61
C ASP A 590 24.87 19.23 -34.46
N ARG A 591 25.47 18.71 -33.38
CA ARG A 591 24.75 17.89 -32.37
C ARG A 591 25.42 17.82 -31.00
N TYR A 592 24.63 17.43 -30.00
CA TYR A 592 25.12 16.98 -28.70
C TYR A 592 25.00 15.46 -28.60
N PHE A 593 26.01 14.79 -28.03
CA PHE A 593 25.94 13.36 -27.71
C PHE A 593 26.59 13.08 -26.36
N ILE A 594 26.31 11.90 -25.79
CA ILE A 594 26.86 11.49 -24.50
C ILE A 594 27.93 10.43 -24.74
N ALA A 595 29.17 10.76 -24.40
CA ALA A 595 30.29 9.84 -24.41
C ALA A 595 30.17 8.86 -23.24
N ARG A 596 30.07 7.57 -23.56
CA ARG A 596 29.76 6.51 -22.57
C ARG A 596 30.88 6.32 -21.56
N ASP A 597 32.13 6.37 -22.02
CA ASP A 597 33.30 6.10 -21.19
C ASP A 597 33.46 7.11 -20.04
N TYR A 598 32.95 8.33 -20.21
CA TYR A 598 32.97 9.39 -19.19
C TYR A 598 31.66 9.48 -18.40
N CYS A 599 30.58 8.83 -18.85
CA CYS A 599 29.26 8.99 -18.25
C CYS A 599 29.12 8.14 -16.97
N THR A 600 29.00 8.80 -15.82
CA THR A 600 28.72 8.16 -14.53
C THR A 600 27.24 7.86 -14.28
N LYS A 601 26.37 8.08 -15.28
CA LYS A 601 24.92 7.79 -15.22
C LYS A 601 24.21 8.48 -14.04
N CYS A 602 24.64 9.71 -13.71
CA CYS A 602 24.17 10.50 -12.57
C CYS A 602 22.83 11.22 -12.78
N LYS A 603 22.24 11.18 -13.99
CA LYS A 603 20.98 11.84 -14.40
C LYS A 603 20.96 13.37 -14.43
N ALA A 604 22.05 14.06 -14.14
CA ALA A 604 22.08 15.52 -14.19
C ALA A 604 21.62 16.07 -15.56
N CYS A 605 22.12 15.50 -16.66
CA CYS A 605 21.72 15.88 -18.02
C CYS A 605 20.25 15.55 -18.34
N TYR A 606 19.72 14.47 -17.76
CA TYR A 606 18.33 14.03 -17.96
C TYR A 606 17.34 15.04 -17.36
N TYR A 607 17.56 15.45 -16.10
CA TYR A 607 16.70 16.43 -15.44
C TYR A 607 16.89 17.87 -15.95
N ALA A 608 18.07 18.21 -16.49
CA ALA A 608 18.33 19.53 -17.05
C ALA A 608 17.69 19.76 -18.43
N CYS A 609 17.20 18.72 -19.10
CA CYS A 609 16.65 18.84 -20.44
C CYS A 609 15.19 19.35 -20.40
N PRO A 610 14.87 20.53 -20.95
CA PRO A 610 13.51 21.10 -20.88
C PRO A 610 12.51 20.44 -21.85
N VAL A 611 13.00 19.65 -22.80
CA VAL A 611 12.20 19.01 -23.86
C VAL A 611 12.30 17.47 -23.80
N ASP A 612 12.84 16.92 -22.72
CA ASP A 612 13.02 15.48 -22.51
C ASP A 612 13.79 14.74 -23.64
N ALA A 613 14.64 15.44 -24.40
CA ALA A 613 15.41 14.85 -25.49
C ALA A 613 16.51 13.89 -25.00
N VAL A 614 16.92 14.00 -23.73
CA VAL A 614 17.83 13.02 -23.10
C VAL A 614 17.00 11.80 -22.68
N LYS A 615 17.27 10.63 -23.27
CA LYS A 615 16.58 9.39 -22.98
C LYS A 615 17.49 8.40 -22.26
N ILE A 616 16.91 7.54 -21.43
CA ILE A 616 17.59 6.40 -20.80
C ILE A 616 17.08 5.13 -21.46
N ARG A 617 17.96 4.38 -22.13
CA ARG A 617 17.65 3.15 -22.88
C ARG A 617 18.40 1.94 -22.32
N LYS A 618 17.94 0.73 -22.68
CA LYS A 618 18.66 -0.52 -22.41
C LYS A 618 19.95 -0.55 -23.23
N GLN A 619 21.03 -1.12 -22.68
CA GLN A 619 22.31 -1.24 -23.39
C GLN A 619 22.17 -2.02 -24.70
N ALA A 620 21.42 -3.13 -24.68
CA ALA A 620 21.17 -3.95 -25.85
C ALA A 620 20.52 -3.16 -26.99
N TYR A 621 19.61 -2.24 -26.67
CA TYR A 621 18.90 -1.44 -27.68
C TYR A 621 19.85 -0.51 -28.42
N VAL A 622 20.74 0.12 -27.66
CA VAL A 622 21.71 1.04 -28.21
C VAL A 622 22.71 0.30 -29.10
N ILE A 623 23.15 -0.90 -28.69
CA ILE A 623 24.00 -1.76 -29.54
C ILE A 623 23.27 -2.12 -30.84
N LEU A 624 22.01 -2.55 -30.76
CA LEU A 624 21.22 -2.91 -31.94
C LEU A 624 20.98 -1.73 -32.88
N GLU A 625 20.71 -0.53 -32.33
CA GLU A 625 20.52 0.70 -33.10
C GLU A 625 21.82 1.12 -33.80
N GLU A 626 22.97 1.03 -33.13
CA GLU A 626 24.27 1.43 -33.68
C GLU A 626 24.85 0.43 -34.68
N GLU A 627 24.78 -0.87 -34.38
CA GLU A 627 25.36 -1.93 -35.22
C GLU A 627 24.47 -2.28 -36.41
N PHE A 628 23.15 -2.33 -36.21
CA PHE A 628 22.21 -2.80 -37.23
C PHE A 628 21.37 -1.67 -37.84
N LYS A 629 21.57 -0.41 -37.44
CA LYS A 629 20.79 0.77 -37.89
C LYS A 629 19.28 0.54 -37.79
N MET A 630 18.86 -0.24 -36.79
CA MET A 630 17.46 -0.58 -36.59
C MET A 630 16.74 0.56 -35.86
N PRO A 631 15.57 1.00 -36.34
CA PRO A 631 14.77 1.98 -35.61
C PRO A 631 14.39 1.46 -34.22
N PRO A 632 14.38 2.31 -33.18
CA PRO A 632 14.02 1.91 -31.81
C PRO A 632 12.66 1.22 -31.73
N GLU A 633 11.67 1.69 -32.49
CA GLU A 633 10.32 1.12 -32.51
C GLU A 633 10.33 -0.34 -32.97
N ARG A 634 11.23 -0.68 -33.89
CA ARG A 634 11.38 -2.04 -34.41
C ARG A 634 12.03 -2.96 -33.37
N ILE A 635 13.00 -2.44 -32.61
CA ILE A 635 13.65 -3.18 -31.52
C ILE A 635 12.64 -3.52 -30.42
N GLU A 636 11.80 -2.56 -30.04
CA GLU A 636 10.73 -2.78 -29.04
C GLU A 636 9.70 -3.82 -29.49
N ILE A 637 9.30 -3.81 -30.77
CA ILE A 637 8.41 -4.82 -31.34
C ILE A 637 9.03 -6.22 -31.27
N ILE A 638 10.33 -6.34 -31.58
CA ILE A 638 11.06 -7.61 -31.52
C ILE A 638 11.15 -8.10 -30.08
N GLU A 639 11.48 -7.23 -29.12
CA GLU A 639 11.56 -7.61 -27.70
C GLU A 639 10.20 -8.09 -27.19
N ARG A 640 9.12 -7.36 -27.52
CA ARG A 640 7.74 -7.74 -27.16
C ARG A 640 7.39 -9.11 -27.72
N ARG A 641 7.71 -9.37 -29.00
CA ARG A 641 7.48 -10.67 -29.64
C ARG A 641 8.35 -11.76 -29.02
N ALA A 642 9.60 -11.47 -28.67
CA ALA A 642 10.52 -12.40 -28.02
C ALA A 642 10.09 -12.78 -26.60
N GLY A 643 9.33 -11.91 -25.93
CA GLY A 643 8.69 -12.18 -24.64
C GLY A 643 7.42 -13.05 -24.72
N MET A 644 6.86 -13.29 -25.92
CA MET A 644 5.72 -14.19 -26.09
C MET A 644 6.12 -15.64 -25.92
N THR A 645 5.13 -16.52 -25.72
CA THR A 645 5.35 -17.95 -25.46
C THR A 645 5.29 -18.78 -26.73
N LEU A 646 5.86 -19.98 -26.70
CA LEU A 646 5.79 -20.94 -27.80
C LEU A 646 4.35 -21.33 -28.16
N LYS A 647 3.42 -21.28 -27.19
CA LYS A 647 1.99 -21.48 -27.43
C LYS A 647 1.44 -20.50 -28.48
N GLY A 648 1.79 -19.22 -28.41
CA GLY A 648 1.35 -18.22 -29.40
C GLY A 648 1.89 -18.52 -30.81
N VAL A 649 3.10 -19.09 -30.91
CA VAL A 649 3.66 -19.52 -32.20
C VAL A 649 2.87 -20.70 -32.77
N LEU A 650 2.55 -21.69 -31.93
CA LEU A 650 1.75 -22.87 -32.32
C LEU A 650 0.31 -22.49 -32.75
N GLU A 651 -0.30 -21.50 -32.12
CA GLU A 651 -1.63 -21.00 -32.50
C GLU A 651 -1.60 -20.24 -33.84
N SER A 652 -0.50 -19.54 -34.13
CA SER A 652 -0.35 -18.78 -35.39
C SER A 652 -0.15 -19.67 -36.63
N LYS A 653 0.38 -20.88 -36.44
CA LYS A 653 0.57 -21.90 -37.48
C LYS A 653 0.31 -23.28 -36.86
N PRO A 654 -0.88 -23.88 -37.05
CA PRO A 654 -1.14 -25.24 -36.59
C PRO A 654 -0.26 -26.22 -37.38
N TYR A 655 0.72 -26.83 -36.72
CA TYR A 655 1.58 -27.84 -37.34
C TYR A 655 0.89 -29.20 -37.36
N LYS A 656 0.97 -29.90 -38.49
CA LYS A 656 0.65 -31.33 -38.54
C LYS A 656 1.78 -32.09 -37.88
N ILE A 657 1.55 -32.59 -36.67
CA ILE A 657 2.52 -33.44 -35.97
C ILE A 657 2.56 -34.78 -36.70
N VAL A 658 3.69 -35.11 -37.32
CA VAL A 658 3.90 -36.39 -37.98
C VAL A 658 4.63 -37.31 -37.00
N THR A 659 3.95 -38.36 -36.57
CA THR A 659 4.47 -39.33 -35.60
C THR A 659 4.47 -40.75 -36.16
N THR A 660 5.31 -41.61 -35.58
CA THR A 660 5.28 -43.07 -35.78
C THR A 660 5.67 -43.78 -34.48
N THR A 661 5.61 -45.11 -34.44
CA THR A 661 6.02 -45.93 -33.30
C THR A 661 7.42 -46.51 -33.51
N LYS A 662 8.12 -46.83 -32.41
CA LYS A 662 9.52 -47.31 -32.42
C LYS A 662 9.72 -48.64 -33.15
N ASP A 663 8.70 -49.49 -33.17
CA ASP A 663 8.77 -50.84 -33.71
C ASP A 663 8.54 -50.90 -35.23
N ARG A 664 8.26 -49.77 -35.88
CA ARG A 664 8.18 -49.69 -37.35
C ARG A 664 9.55 -49.85 -38.00
N TRP A 665 9.56 -50.42 -39.20
CA TRP A 665 10.74 -50.47 -40.04
C TRP A 665 11.15 -49.07 -40.52
N ILE A 666 12.45 -48.89 -40.75
CA ILE A 666 13.00 -47.62 -41.20
C ILE A 666 12.40 -47.22 -42.55
N ALA A 667 12.23 -48.15 -43.48
CA ALA A 667 11.60 -47.89 -44.78
C ALA A 667 10.19 -47.28 -44.63
N ASP A 668 9.40 -47.73 -43.66
CA ASP A 668 8.06 -47.18 -43.41
C ASP A 668 8.13 -45.77 -42.83
N ALA A 669 9.09 -45.51 -41.93
CA ALA A 669 9.34 -44.18 -41.40
C ALA A 669 9.78 -43.19 -42.49
N ILE A 670 10.66 -43.62 -43.41
CA ILE A 670 11.09 -42.83 -44.57
C ILE A 670 9.90 -42.53 -45.49
N LYS A 671 9.03 -43.51 -45.71
CA LYS A 671 7.81 -43.31 -46.50
C LYS A 671 6.88 -42.29 -45.87
N VAL A 672 6.64 -42.39 -44.56
CA VAL A 672 5.85 -41.40 -43.80
C VAL A 672 6.47 -39.99 -43.87
N MET A 673 7.80 -39.89 -43.79
CA MET A 673 8.53 -38.63 -43.96
C MET A 673 8.31 -38.04 -45.36
N SER A 674 8.44 -38.85 -46.41
CA SER A 674 8.29 -38.43 -47.80
C SER A 674 6.85 -38.01 -48.13
N GLU A 675 5.86 -38.80 -47.71
CA GLU A 675 4.43 -38.52 -47.94
C GLU A 675 3.96 -37.22 -47.27
N ASN A 676 4.54 -36.88 -46.12
CA ASN A 676 4.20 -35.66 -45.39
C ASN A 676 5.16 -34.50 -45.69
N ASN A 677 6.14 -34.68 -46.58
CA ASN A 677 7.17 -33.69 -46.93
C ASN A 677 7.89 -33.10 -45.70
N VAL A 678 8.30 -33.97 -44.77
CA VAL A 678 8.98 -33.60 -43.52
C VAL A 678 10.40 -34.17 -43.45
N SER A 679 11.34 -33.39 -42.92
CA SER A 679 12.75 -33.79 -42.74
C SER A 679 13.03 -34.57 -41.44
N GLY A 680 11.98 -34.82 -40.64
CA GLY A 680 12.03 -35.66 -39.45
C GLY A 680 10.64 -35.95 -38.89
N ILE A 681 10.53 -37.03 -38.12
CA ILE A 681 9.31 -37.49 -37.46
C ILE A 681 9.57 -37.79 -35.99
N PHE A 682 8.53 -37.60 -35.17
CA PHE A 682 8.59 -37.93 -33.76
C PHE A 682 8.17 -39.37 -33.51
N ILE A 683 8.90 -40.05 -32.63
CA ILE A 683 8.58 -41.42 -32.23
C ILE A 683 7.83 -41.34 -30.91
N VAL A 684 6.62 -41.86 -30.90
CA VAL A 684 5.72 -41.81 -29.73
C VAL A 684 5.29 -43.21 -29.31
N ASP A 685 4.94 -43.37 -28.04
CA ASP A 685 4.31 -44.57 -27.52
C ASP A 685 2.78 -44.59 -27.79
N GLU A 686 2.11 -45.64 -27.34
CA GLU A 686 0.65 -45.83 -27.48
C GLU A 686 -0.18 -44.74 -26.76
N ASN A 687 0.42 -44.03 -25.80
CA ASN A 687 -0.21 -42.96 -25.03
C ASN A 687 0.12 -41.55 -25.56
N GLY A 688 0.88 -41.46 -26.66
CA GLY A 688 1.32 -40.21 -27.27
C GLY A 688 2.51 -39.54 -26.56
N LYS A 689 3.22 -40.27 -25.70
CA LYS A 689 4.45 -39.81 -25.06
C LYS A 689 5.61 -39.86 -26.02
N LEU A 690 6.42 -38.80 -26.04
CA LEU A 690 7.59 -38.70 -26.92
C LEU A 690 8.74 -39.61 -26.45
N GLU A 691 9.14 -40.59 -27.28
CA GLU A 691 10.22 -41.55 -27.00
C GLU A 691 11.49 -41.31 -27.84
N GLY A 692 11.36 -40.71 -29.02
CA GLY A 692 12.46 -40.61 -29.99
C GLY A 692 12.23 -39.53 -31.05
N VAL A 693 13.29 -39.16 -31.77
CA VAL A 693 13.19 -38.45 -33.05
C VAL A 693 14.00 -39.16 -34.11
N PHE A 694 13.45 -39.25 -35.31
CA PHE A 694 14.10 -39.84 -36.49
C PHE A 694 14.14 -38.80 -37.62
N THR A 695 15.32 -38.57 -38.20
CA THR A 695 15.60 -37.45 -39.12
C THR A 695 16.38 -37.90 -40.37
N GLU A 696 16.45 -37.04 -41.40
CA GLU A 696 17.27 -37.28 -42.59
C GLU A 696 18.74 -37.64 -42.28
N ARG A 697 19.30 -37.06 -41.22
CA ARG A 697 20.66 -37.37 -40.78
C ARG A 697 20.80 -38.82 -40.33
N ASP A 698 19.77 -39.35 -39.69
CA ASP A 698 19.74 -40.73 -39.22
C ASP A 698 19.65 -41.68 -40.42
N ILE A 699 18.87 -41.33 -41.46
CA ILE A 699 18.85 -42.04 -42.75
C ILE A 699 20.25 -42.06 -43.38
N VAL A 700 20.95 -40.92 -43.44
CA VAL A 700 22.32 -40.86 -43.96
C VAL A 700 23.26 -41.76 -43.15
N GLN A 701 23.12 -41.81 -41.83
CA GLN A 701 23.90 -42.71 -40.98
C GLN A 701 23.60 -44.18 -41.25
N CYS A 702 22.35 -44.55 -41.52
CA CYS A 702 21.98 -45.90 -41.93
C CYS A 702 22.76 -46.33 -43.17
N VAL A 703 22.80 -45.45 -44.18
CA VAL A 703 23.47 -45.71 -45.46
C VAL A 703 24.98 -45.85 -45.27
N VAL A 704 25.60 -44.94 -44.50
CA VAL A 704 27.04 -44.97 -44.22
C VAL A 704 27.45 -46.24 -43.46
N ASN A 705 26.62 -46.67 -42.51
CA ASN A 705 26.90 -47.83 -41.66
C ASN A 705 26.38 -49.15 -42.27
N LYS A 706 25.85 -49.13 -43.50
CA LYS A 706 25.28 -50.30 -44.21
C LYS A 706 24.17 -51.01 -43.43
N ILE A 707 23.37 -50.24 -42.68
CA ILE A 707 22.22 -50.77 -41.94
C ILE A 707 21.07 -51.00 -42.93
N SER A 708 20.41 -52.16 -42.83
CA SER A 708 19.29 -52.52 -43.71
C SER A 708 18.07 -51.68 -43.39
N LEU A 709 17.62 -50.86 -44.35
CA LEU A 709 16.43 -50.01 -44.19
C LEU A 709 15.12 -50.83 -44.15
N GLU A 710 15.13 -52.06 -44.68
CA GLU A 710 13.96 -52.92 -44.80
C GLU A 710 13.80 -53.90 -43.64
N HIS A 711 14.88 -54.22 -42.93
CA HIS A 711 14.89 -55.26 -41.87
C HIS A 711 15.27 -54.74 -40.49
N GLU A 712 15.44 -53.43 -40.34
CA GLU A 712 15.76 -52.81 -39.07
C GLU A 712 14.68 -51.79 -38.66
N THR A 713 14.43 -51.72 -37.35
CA THR A 713 13.39 -50.87 -36.76
C THR A 713 13.96 -49.52 -36.35
N VAL A 714 13.13 -48.49 -36.41
CA VAL A 714 13.47 -47.11 -36.02
C VAL A 714 14.04 -47.03 -34.59
N LYS A 715 13.59 -47.90 -33.68
CA LYS A 715 14.09 -48.02 -32.30
C LYS A 715 15.61 -48.04 -32.17
N ASN A 716 16.33 -48.71 -33.08
CA ASN A 716 17.77 -48.94 -32.95
C ASN A 716 18.62 -47.76 -33.45
N ILE A 717 18.01 -46.81 -34.16
CA ILE A 717 18.70 -45.69 -34.80
C ILE A 717 18.23 -44.34 -34.25
N MET A 718 16.97 -44.25 -33.80
CA MET A 718 16.40 -43.00 -33.33
C MET A 718 17.22 -42.39 -32.20
N ARG A 719 17.19 -41.05 -32.12
CA ARG A 719 17.79 -40.36 -30.98
C ARG A 719 16.84 -40.39 -29.80
N HIS A 720 17.34 -40.91 -28.67
CA HIS A 720 16.63 -40.93 -27.39
C HIS A 720 16.84 -39.67 -26.54
N ASP A 721 17.98 -38.97 -26.71
CA ASP A 721 18.25 -37.72 -25.99
C ASP A 721 17.63 -36.53 -26.73
N ILE A 722 16.36 -36.26 -26.40
CA ILE A 722 15.57 -35.18 -27.01
C ILE A 722 15.44 -34.04 -26.01
N THR A 723 15.87 -32.85 -26.42
CA THR A 723 15.53 -31.64 -25.67
C THR A 723 14.12 -31.20 -26.04
N THR A 724 13.20 -31.23 -25.08
CA THR A 724 11.82 -30.81 -25.22
C THR A 724 11.61 -29.38 -24.71
N PHE A 725 10.52 -28.76 -25.14
CA PHE A 725 10.17 -27.38 -24.83
C PHE A 725 8.75 -27.30 -24.29
N ASP A 726 8.51 -26.48 -23.28
CA ASP A 726 7.17 -26.28 -22.72
C ASP A 726 6.41 -25.16 -23.48
N PRO A 727 5.10 -25.29 -23.76
CA PRO A 727 4.31 -24.25 -24.43
C PRO A 727 4.37 -22.87 -23.76
N SER A 728 4.55 -22.81 -22.44
CA SER A 728 4.68 -21.57 -21.67
C SER A 728 6.07 -20.93 -21.77
N MET A 729 7.06 -21.63 -22.35
CA MET A 729 8.41 -21.11 -22.53
C MET A 729 8.42 -19.89 -23.46
N LYS A 730 9.18 -18.85 -23.09
CA LYS A 730 9.37 -17.65 -23.92
C LYS A 730 10.16 -17.98 -25.19
N ILE A 731 9.82 -17.32 -26.29
CA ILE A 731 10.49 -17.45 -27.59
C ILE A 731 11.99 -17.15 -27.46
N SER A 732 12.37 -16.11 -26.72
CA SER A 732 13.78 -15.76 -26.47
C SER A 732 14.57 -16.91 -25.83
N THR A 733 14.00 -17.56 -24.81
CA THR A 733 14.59 -18.71 -24.14
C THR A 733 14.70 -19.90 -25.08
N ALA A 734 13.66 -20.16 -25.88
CA ALA A 734 13.66 -21.25 -26.85
C ALA A 734 14.75 -21.07 -27.92
N ILE A 735 14.91 -19.85 -28.47
CA ILE A 735 15.98 -19.51 -29.42
C ILE A 735 17.36 -19.73 -28.81
N MET A 736 17.57 -19.30 -27.57
CA MET A 736 18.85 -19.46 -26.87
C MET A 736 19.22 -20.94 -26.70
N ILE A 737 18.28 -21.76 -26.23
CA ILE A 737 18.49 -23.21 -26.06
C ILE A 737 18.74 -23.87 -27.42
N ALA A 738 17.91 -23.55 -28.42
CA ALA A 738 18.01 -24.10 -29.76
C ALA A 738 19.36 -23.76 -30.42
N SER A 739 19.81 -22.50 -30.31
CA SER A 739 21.11 -22.05 -30.83
C SER A 739 22.27 -22.76 -30.12
N LYS A 740 22.27 -22.75 -28.78
CA LYS A 740 23.34 -23.37 -27.97
C LYS A 740 23.48 -24.87 -28.21
N LYS A 741 22.36 -25.58 -28.34
CA LYS A 741 22.33 -27.03 -28.61
C LYS A 741 22.29 -27.38 -30.10
N LYS A 742 22.30 -26.39 -31.00
CA LYS A 742 22.20 -26.54 -32.46
C LYS A 742 20.95 -27.35 -32.91
N ILE A 743 19.82 -27.13 -32.24
CA ILE A 743 18.54 -27.77 -32.52
C ILE A 743 17.78 -26.93 -33.54
N ARG A 744 17.30 -27.56 -34.62
CA ARG A 744 16.51 -26.90 -35.68
C ARG A 744 15.01 -27.10 -35.52
N HIS A 745 14.62 -28.24 -34.97
CA HIS A 745 13.24 -28.67 -34.76
C HIS A 745 13.00 -28.80 -33.27
N LEU A 746 12.15 -27.95 -32.70
CA LEU A 746 11.90 -27.87 -31.27
C LEU A 746 10.59 -28.62 -30.96
N PRO A 747 10.65 -29.85 -30.41
CA PRO A 747 9.45 -30.55 -29.96
C PRO A 747 8.87 -29.84 -28.74
N VAL A 748 7.63 -29.40 -28.86
CA VAL A 748 6.89 -28.77 -27.76
C VAL A 748 6.01 -29.83 -27.09
N VAL A 749 6.17 -30.00 -25.79
CA VAL A 749 5.48 -31.01 -24.98
C VAL A 749 4.75 -30.38 -23.80
N GLU A 750 3.55 -30.85 -23.52
CA GLU A 750 2.79 -30.48 -22.33
C GLU A 750 2.73 -31.71 -21.39
N GLY A 751 3.46 -31.65 -20.29
CA GLY A 751 3.83 -32.84 -19.52
C GLY A 751 4.74 -33.76 -20.35
N ASP A 752 4.26 -34.96 -20.65
CA ASP A 752 4.98 -35.97 -21.44
C ASP A 752 4.49 -36.08 -22.90
N LYS A 753 3.42 -35.36 -23.25
CA LYS A 753 2.75 -35.49 -24.56
C LYS A 753 3.22 -34.41 -25.52
N ILE A 754 3.51 -34.81 -26.76
CA ILE A 754 3.85 -33.86 -27.81
C ILE A 754 2.61 -33.09 -28.28
N VAL A 755 2.68 -31.76 -28.23
CA VAL A 755 1.59 -30.85 -28.60
C VAL A 755 1.91 -30.01 -29.84
N GLY A 756 3.17 -30.00 -30.28
CA GLY A 756 3.55 -29.32 -31.51
C GLY A 756 5.05 -29.40 -31.82
N MET A 757 5.42 -28.83 -32.96
CA MET A 757 6.81 -28.64 -33.36
C MET A 757 6.98 -27.21 -33.84
N VAL A 758 7.98 -26.52 -33.31
CA VAL A 758 8.36 -25.18 -33.77
C VAL A 758 9.75 -25.28 -34.40
N THR A 759 9.96 -24.73 -35.59
CA THR A 759 11.31 -24.69 -36.17
C THR A 759 12.04 -23.40 -35.77
N PHE A 760 13.37 -23.42 -35.84
CA PHE A 760 14.17 -22.21 -35.65
C PHE A 760 13.76 -21.11 -36.63
N ARG A 761 13.37 -21.47 -37.87
CA ARG A 761 12.85 -20.52 -38.86
C ARG A 761 11.56 -19.88 -38.37
N ASP A 762 10.63 -20.65 -37.80
CA ASP A 762 9.36 -20.12 -37.32
C ASP A 762 9.57 -19.12 -36.18
N LEU A 763 10.53 -19.38 -35.27
CA LEU A 763 10.91 -18.43 -34.23
C LEU A 763 11.43 -17.12 -34.85
N VAL A 764 12.28 -17.19 -35.88
CA VAL A 764 12.81 -16.00 -36.56
C VAL A 764 11.71 -15.29 -37.36
N SER A 765 10.83 -16.00 -38.07
CA SER A 765 9.70 -15.43 -38.81
C SER A 765 8.71 -14.73 -37.88
N TYR A 766 8.52 -15.28 -36.67
CA TYR A 766 7.66 -14.68 -35.67
C TYR A 766 8.26 -13.37 -35.11
N LEU A 767 9.57 -13.32 -34.90
CA LEU A 767 10.27 -12.11 -34.42
C LEU A 767 10.41 -11.05 -35.52
N LEU A 768 10.84 -11.47 -36.71
CA LEU A 768 11.27 -10.65 -37.84
C LEU A 768 10.57 -11.11 -39.14
N PRO A 769 9.24 -10.93 -39.25
CA PRO A 769 8.47 -11.43 -40.39
C PRO A 769 8.92 -10.80 -41.70
N GLU A 770 9.43 -9.56 -41.68
CA GLU A 770 9.86 -8.88 -42.91
C GLU A 770 11.15 -9.48 -43.49
N ILE A 771 12.05 -10.01 -42.66
CA ILE A 771 13.29 -10.67 -43.13
C ILE A 771 12.96 -11.99 -43.82
N CYS A 772 11.98 -12.74 -43.29
CA CYS A 772 11.55 -13.99 -43.90
C CYS A 772 10.78 -13.74 -45.21
N TYR A 773 9.94 -12.70 -45.26
CA TYR A 773 9.26 -12.29 -46.50
C TYR A 773 10.27 -11.88 -47.58
N MET A 774 11.30 -11.11 -47.24
CA MET A 774 12.35 -10.75 -48.21
C MET A 774 13.14 -11.99 -48.70
N ALA A 775 13.41 -12.96 -47.83
CA ALA A 775 14.07 -14.21 -48.22
C ALA A 775 13.21 -15.08 -49.15
N GLU A 776 11.88 -15.10 -48.96
CA GLU A 776 10.92 -15.82 -49.81
C GLU A 776 10.63 -15.15 -51.15
N VAL A 777 10.95 -13.85 -51.29
CA VAL A 777 10.84 -13.12 -52.57
C VAL A 777 12.16 -13.17 -53.36
N THR A 778 13.27 -13.53 -52.70
CA THR A 778 14.61 -13.58 -53.30
C THR A 778 15.04 -15.00 -53.72
N TYR A 779 14.36 -16.04 -53.24
CA TYR A 779 14.52 -17.46 -53.58
C TYR A 779 13.18 -18.03 -54.03
#